data_AF-A0A1E7GTA7-F1
#
_entry.id   AF-A0A1E7GTA7-F1
#
_cell.length_a   1.000
_cell.length_b   1.000
_cell.length_c   1.000
_cell.angle_alpha   90.00
_cell.angle_beta   90.00
_cell.angle_gamma   90.00
#
_symmetry.space_group_name_H-M   'P 1'
#
loop_
_entity.id
_entity.type
_entity.pdbx_description
1 polymer ?
#
loop_
_entity_poly.entity_id
_entity_poly.type
_entity_poly.pdbx_seq_one_letter_code
_entity_poly.pdbx_strand_id
1 'polypeptide(L)'
;MGRLKILAGGESRQAQAQARGKLFEKLMAEVLRHYGYSVDDIPNTNYAGMEIDIEGKHIATAVPLYAECKCYENDVNSPKLQAFFGKYMTRWLKDKRCHGIFIALPSINSHAKGFYKDNIEDNSELTFPIFEENEVLDAIQSMPGVASPEVISGSIPTEVGKSGDWLILYTDKGLFWLQYVILPGEGIPKSVAVFDTAGNPLSDGATIEYLKRLWPELGDFTLLTFDDVVPTPILNVSQDRDEVVEVKGSSTPFEYQFPASPEHFVGRYTVLEKMDTLVEYIVNKKTSSRSILFEANSGWGKSSVVLAAVDRIQHKGHFAVAIDSRSASSSQFVLRMVDYVLHKFGDFNGMLPEGCDTEAITGFEGAIDSLVRMGQLLEREHKVMFIFLDQFENLFFLSDVLKRIKELFLKIQDAQTNVVLGFSWKSDLVSVTSEFPYQTRDTIADSSKRITLDAFSKEETDALLDKLRIEIGARVLRKDLRFLLSESSQGYPWLLKKLCAHVKSQIEQGISQADVANSFLNVEELFREDLRGLSVEEEDALRRIANVAPINILELGEEFSPGVIQSLVHRRLVVRIGSKYDIYWDIFRDYLNFGHVPVQDNYILRTQVGSVLKTTKLLVNENRELSMSDFRELSGLKKNSAYNVLRDMRLLGLVEIAKGNVTLLVSLPNVSEAFEEALRNHLRERLQRNRLIWGLLNALGEKSRLTTGDISRLLEESCPYISAAKQTWETYARYFAKWMDSADLAIFDARDWDTFPIHTRNRYPRPPSTLSKKTKRNNNSKRSLHAN
;
A
#
# COMPACT_ATOMS: atom_id res chain seq x y z
N MET A 1 27.51 0.42 -17.80
CA MET A 1 27.14 -0.95 -18.25
C MET A 1 26.18 -0.89 -19.42
N GLY A 2 26.09 -1.98 -20.19
CA GLY A 2 25.33 -2.05 -21.44
C GLY A 2 24.03 -2.85 -21.35
N ARG A 3 23.00 -2.43 -22.07
CA ARG A 3 21.71 -3.16 -22.19
C ARG A 3 21.24 -3.21 -23.64
N LEU A 4 20.43 -4.22 -23.98
CA LEU A 4 19.82 -4.37 -25.30
C LEU A 4 18.31 -4.18 -25.22
N LYS A 5 17.76 -3.25 -26.02
CA LYS A 5 16.31 -3.09 -26.19
C LYS A 5 15.90 -3.34 -27.63
N ILE A 6 15.03 -4.33 -27.80
CA ILE A 6 14.35 -4.59 -29.07
C ILE A 6 13.03 -3.81 -29.08
N LEU A 7 12.95 -2.78 -29.93
CA LEU A 7 11.80 -1.88 -30.00
C LEU A 7 11.02 -2.12 -31.29
N ALA A 8 9.72 -2.40 -31.14
CA ALA A 8 8.81 -2.62 -32.25
C ALA A 8 7.51 -1.84 -32.02
N GLY A 9 6.88 -1.40 -33.11
CA GLY A 9 5.51 -0.89 -33.10
C GLY A 9 4.47 -2.02 -33.18
N GLY A 10 3.22 -1.70 -32.85
CA GLY A 10 2.10 -2.62 -33.03
C GLY A 10 0.78 -1.99 -32.58
N GLU A 11 -0.33 -2.38 -33.23
CA GLU A 11 -1.68 -1.90 -32.89
C GLU A 11 -2.22 -2.53 -31.59
N SER A 12 -1.60 -3.61 -31.11
CA SER A 12 -1.90 -4.26 -29.83
C SER A 12 -0.62 -4.75 -29.14
N ARG A 13 -0.68 -4.99 -27.83
CA ARG A 13 0.45 -5.57 -27.07
C ARG A 13 0.92 -6.89 -27.65
N GLN A 14 0.00 -7.72 -28.15
CA GLN A 14 0.34 -9.02 -28.75
C GLN A 14 1.06 -8.83 -30.10
N ALA A 15 0.55 -7.92 -30.94
CA ALA A 15 1.20 -7.59 -32.21
C ALA A 15 2.60 -7.01 -31.99
N GLN A 16 2.75 -6.13 -30.99
CA GLN A 16 4.03 -5.57 -30.60
C GLN A 16 5.00 -6.65 -30.11
N ALA A 17 4.55 -7.56 -29.25
CA ALA A 17 5.38 -8.66 -28.76
C ALA A 17 5.85 -9.60 -29.89
N GLN A 18 4.96 -9.92 -30.84
CA GLN A 18 5.32 -10.71 -32.02
C GLN A 18 6.32 -9.98 -32.92
N ALA A 19 6.13 -8.68 -33.15
CA ALA A 19 7.04 -7.87 -33.94
C ALA A 19 8.44 -7.78 -33.28
N ARG A 20 8.50 -7.61 -31.95
CA ARG A 20 9.76 -7.67 -31.19
C ARG A 20 10.46 -9.03 -31.36
N GLY A 21 9.72 -10.14 -31.27
CA GLY A 21 10.27 -11.48 -31.49
C GLY A 21 10.93 -11.62 -32.86
N LYS A 22 10.22 -11.22 -33.92
CA LYS A 22 10.74 -11.26 -35.29
C LYS A 22 11.96 -10.36 -35.51
N LEU A 23 11.97 -9.16 -34.92
CA LEU A 23 13.14 -8.27 -34.99
C LEU A 23 14.33 -8.90 -34.27
N PHE A 24 14.11 -9.54 -33.13
CA PHE A 24 15.16 -10.20 -32.39
C PHE A 24 15.73 -11.41 -33.16
N GLU A 25 14.86 -12.23 -33.77
CA GLU A 25 15.27 -13.33 -34.65
C GLU A 25 16.11 -12.81 -35.83
N LYS A 26 15.70 -11.69 -36.45
CA LYS A 26 16.44 -11.06 -37.54
C LYS A 26 17.84 -10.61 -37.09
N LEU A 27 17.93 -9.94 -35.94
CA LEU A 27 19.21 -9.51 -35.37
C LEU A 27 20.13 -10.71 -35.10
N MET A 28 19.60 -11.75 -34.45
CA MET A 28 20.41 -12.93 -34.15
C MET A 28 20.81 -13.71 -35.41
N ALA A 29 19.99 -13.71 -36.46
CA ALA A 29 20.39 -14.26 -37.75
C ALA A 29 21.57 -13.48 -38.37
N GLU A 30 21.60 -12.15 -38.26
CA GLU A 30 22.74 -11.32 -38.68
C GLU A 30 24.00 -11.63 -37.87
N VAL A 31 23.88 -11.77 -36.54
CA VAL A 31 24.98 -12.18 -35.65
C VAL A 31 25.53 -13.56 -36.02
N LEU A 32 24.65 -14.55 -36.23
CA LEU A 32 25.06 -15.91 -36.58
C LEU A 32 25.72 -15.96 -37.96
N ARG A 33 25.27 -15.15 -38.92
CA ARG A 33 25.96 -14.98 -40.20
C ARG A 33 27.37 -14.43 -40.02
N HIS A 34 27.55 -13.46 -39.13
CA HIS A 34 28.88 -12.94 -38.78
C HIS A 34 29.78 -14.01 -38.16
N TYR A 35 29.24 -14.92 -37.35
CA TYR A 35 29.96 -16.07 -36.78
C TYR A 35 30.20 -17.24 -37.75
N GLY A 36 30.00 -17.02 -39.06
CA GLY A 36 30.34 -18.00 -40.08
C GLY A 36 29.28 -19.07 -40.32
N TYR A 37 28.01 -18.82 -39.95
CA TYR A 37 26.88 -19.67 -40.29
C TYR A 37 26.14 -19.16 -41.53
N SER A 38 25.72 -20.06 -42.42
CA SER A 38 24.67 -19.74 -43.40
C SER A 38 23.33 -20.01 -42.74
N VAL A 39 22.51 -18.96 -42.59
CA VAL A 39 21.15 -19.04 -42.04
C VAL A 39 20.16 -19.16 -43.19
N ASP A 40 19.22 -20.08 -43.09
CA ASP A 40 18.20 -20.31 -44.12
C ASP A 40 17.13 -19.19 -44.07
N ASP A 41 16.82 -18.56 -45.20
CA ASP A 41 15.90 -17.39 -45.27
C ASP A 41 14.40 -17.77 -45.17
N ILE A 42 14.08 -19.04 -44.89
CA ILE A 42 12.70 -19.54 -44.77
C ILE A 42 12.40 -19.76 -43.28
N PRO A 43 11.67 -18.84 -42.61
CA PRO A 43 11.28 -19.05 -41.23
C PRO A 43 10.36 -20.28 -41.12
N ASN A 44 10.57 -21.07 -40.08
CA ASN A 44 9.62 -22.09 -39.60
C ASN A 44 9.43 -23.27 -40.56
N THR A 45 10.50 -23.99 -40.87
CA THR A 45 10.37 -25.31 -41.49
C THR A 45 9.69 -26.24 -40.49
N ASN A 46 8.43 -26.58 -40.75
CA ASN A 46 7.63 -27.36 -39.82
C ASN A 46 7.99 -28.85 -39.96
N TYR A 47 8.91 -29.35 -39.13
CA TYR A 47 9.27 -30.77 -39.14
C TYR A 47 8.28 -31.53 -38.27
N ALA A 48 7.19 -32.03 -38.86
CA ALA A 48 6.18 -32.82 -38.16
C ALA A 48 5.63 -32.13 -36.88
N GLY A 49 5.38 -30.82 -36.93
CA GLY A 49 4.86 -30.03 -35.80
C GLY A 49 5.92 -29.32 -34.97
N MET A 50 7.20 -29.45 -35.31
CA MET A 50 8.32 -28.77 -34.65
C MET A 50 8.74 -27.52 -35.43
N GLU A 51 8.63 -26.37 -34.77
CA GLU A 51 9.09 -25.06 -35.26
C GLU A 51 10.40 -24.68 -34.54
N ILE A 52 11.41 -24.27 -35.30
CA ILE A 52 12.70 -23.77 -34.80
C ILE A 52 12.88 -22.36 -35.38
N ASP A 53 13.22 -21.40 -34.53
CA ASP A 53 13.22 -19.97 -34.88
C ASP A 53 14.30 -19.65 -35.93
N ILE A 54 15.51 -20.23 -35.79
CA ILE A 54 16.63 -20.06 -36.73
C ILE A 54 17.24 -21.42 -37.06
N GLU A 55 17.32 -21.74 -38.35
CA GLU A 55 18.05 -22.92 -38.86
C GLU A 55 19.16 -22.49 -39.81
N GLY A 56 20.24 -23.27 -39.83
CA GLY A 56 21.36 -23.01 -40.71
C GLY A 56 22.45 -24.08 -40.61
N LYS A 57 23.64 -23.72 -41.08
CA LYS A 57 24.82 -24.59 -41.05
C LYS A 57 26.10 -23.77 -41.04
N HIS A 58 27.10 -24.27 -40.33
CA HIS A 58 28.41 -23.62 -40.32
C HIS A 58 29.04 -23.72 -41.71
N ILE A 59 29.50 -22.59 -42.27
CA ILE A 59 29.93 -22.49 -43.67
C ILE A 59 31.15 -23.38 -43.93
N ALA A 60 32.10 -23.44 -43.00
CA ALA A 60 33.34 -24.18 -43.22
C ALA A 60 33.23 -25.69 -42.95
N THR A 61 32.35 -26.10 -42.02
CA THR A 61 32.27 -27.51 -41.55
C THR A 61 30.99 -28.21 -41.96
N ALA A 62 30.03 -27.48 -42.53
CA ALA A 62 28.68 -27.94 -42.84
C ALA A 62 27.90 -28.52 -41.64
N VAL A 63 28.33 -28.23 -40.40
CA VAL A 63 27.66 -28.66 -39.18
C VAL A 63 26.30 -27.97 -39.07
N PRO A 64 25.18 -28.70 -38.90
CA PRO A 64 23.86 -28.10 -38.74
C PRO A 64 23.75 -27.24 -37.48
N LEU A 65 23.04 -26.11 -37.58
CA LEU A 65 22.73 -25.20 -36.50
C LEU A 65 21.22 -25.09 -36.33
N TYR A 66 20.78 -25.17 -35.07
CA TYR A 66 19.42 -24.89 -34.64
C TYR A 66 19.48 -23.87 -33.52
N ALA A 67 18.75 -22.77 -33.63
CA ALA A 67 18.70 -21.79 -32.55
C ALA A 67 17.26 -21.34 -32.27
N GLU A 68 17.02 -21.04 -30.99
CA GLU A 68 15.73 -20.56 -30.50
C GLU A 68 15.93 -19.23 -29.79
N CYS A 69 15.16 -18.23 -30.23
CA CYS A 69 15.25 -16.85 -29.77
C CYS A 69 14.06 -16.54 -28.88
N LYS A 70 14.32 -16.06 -27.68
CA LYS A 70 13.29 -15.74 -26.69
C LYS A 70 13.53 -14.36 -26.12
N CYS A 71 12.80 -13.38 -26.66
CA CYS A 71 12.79 -11.99 -26.18
C CYS A 71 11.52 -11.71 -25.37
N TYR A 72 11.69 -11.49 -24.07
CA TYR A 72 10.58 -11.16 -23.16
C TYR A 72 10.93 -9.97 -22.26
N GLU A 73 9.94 -9.50 -21.51
CA GLU A 73 10.13 -8.45 -20.49
C GLU A 73 10.70 -9.00 -19.17
N ASN A 74 10.55 -10.30 -18.90
CA ASN A 74 11.10 -10.96 -17.71
C ASN A 74 11.90 -12.18 -18.15
N ASP A 75 12.70 -12.72 -17.22
CA ASP A 75 13.50 -13.91 -17.45
C ASP A 75 12.71 -15.08 -18.04
N VAL A 76 13.38 -15.79 -18.94
CA VAL A 76 12.87 -16.99 -19.59
C VAL A 76 12.83 -18.13 -18.58
N ASN A 77 11.67 -18.78 -18.47
CA ASN A 77 11.44 -19.84 -17.51
C ASN A 77 11.94 -21.21 -17.99
N SER A 78 12.19 -22.11 -17.04
CA SER A 78 12.69 -23.47 -17.29
C SER A 78 11.89 -24.27 -18.35
N PRO A 79 10.55 -24.24 -18.40
CA PRO A 79 9.78 -24.97 -19.42
C PRO A 79 10.14 -24.60 -20.87
N LYS A 80 10.48 -23.34 -21.16
CA LYS A 80 10.86 -22.91 -22.52
C LYS A 80 12.22 -23.46 -22.94
N LEU A 81 13.19 -23.41 -22.03
CA LEU A 81 14.51 -24.01 -22.23
C LEU A 81 14.40 -25.52 -22.46
N GLN A 82 13.63 -26.21 -21.61
CA GLN A 82 13.39 -27.66 -21.72
C GLN A 82 12.72 -28.02 -23.04
N ALA A 83 11.74 -27.24 -23.49
CA ALA A 83 11.06 -27.46 -24.76
C ALA A 83 12.05 -27.39 -25.94
N PHE A 84 12.89 -26.35 -26.00
CA PHE A 84 13.90 -26.25 -27.05
C PHE A 84 14.96 -27.35 -26.95
N PHE A 85 15.40 -27.69 -25.75
CA PHE A 85 16.32 -28.82 -25.55
C PHE A 85 15.74 -30.13 -26.11
N GLY A 86 14.44 -30.39 -25.92
CA GLY A 86 13.76 -31.53 -26.53
C GLY A 86 13.75 -31.49 -28.07
N LYS A 87 13.54 -30.30 -28.66
CA LYS A 87 13.66 -30.10 -30.12
C LYS A 87 15.07 -30.40 -30.61
N TYR A 88 16.08 -29.83 -29.95
CA TYR A 88 17.49 -30.06 -30.25
C TYR A 88 17.86 -31.53 -30.18
N MET A 89 17.46 -32.24 -29.11
CA MET A 89 17.78 -33.66 -28.95
C MET A 89 17.22 -34.52 -30.08
N THR A 90 16.04 -34.16 -30.60
CA THR A 90 15.45 -34.85 -31.76
C THR A 90 16.31 -34.71 -33.03
N ARG A 91 17.07 -33.60 -33.15
CA ARG A 91 18.03 -33.37 -34.24
C ARG A 91 19.36 -34.02 -33.99
N TRP A 92 19.88 -33.91 -32.78
CA TRP A 92 21.13 -34.51 -32.37
C TRP A 92 21.11 -36.04 -32.54
N LEU A 93 19.98 -36.70 -32.28
CA LEU A 93 19.80 -38.13 -32.55
C LEU A 93 19.94 -38.51 -34.05
N LYS A 94 19.77 -37.54 -34.97
CA LYS A 94 19.93 -37.74 -36.43
C LYS A 94 21.33 -37.35 -36.90
N ASP A 95 21.89 -36.26 -36.38
CA ASP A 95 23.28 -35.85 -36.60
C ASP A 95 23.88 -35.36 -35.29
N LYS A 96 24.73 -36.17 -34.68
CA LYS A 96 25.37 -35.87 -33.39
C LYS A 96 26.30 -34.66 -33.42
N ARG A 97 26.64 -34.15 -34.61
CA ARG A 97 27.52 -32.99 -34.76
C ARG A 97 26.77 -31.67 -34.63
N CYS A 98 25.43 -31.65 -34.63
CA CYS A 98 24.67 -30.42 -34.69
C CYS A 98 24.80 -29.52 -33.44
N HIS A 99 24.71 -28.22 -33.66
CA HIS A 99 24.74 -27.20 -32.61
C HIS A 99 23.32 -26.71 -32.28
N GLY A 100 23.03 -26.55 -30.99
CA GLY A 100 21.76 -26.02 -30.48
C GLY A 100 21.98 -24.76 -29.67
N ILE A 101 21.60 -23.58 -30.13
CA ILE A 101 21.85 -22.33 -29.38
C ILE A 101 20.54 -21.82 -28.80
N PHE A 102 20.48 -21.64 -27.47
CA PHE A 102 19.33 -21.02 -26.83
C PHE A 102 19.65 -19.58 -26.48
N ILE A 103 18.91 -18.62 -27.04
CA ILE A 103 19.18 -17.20 -26.90
C ILE A 103 18.03 -16.56 -26.12
N ALA A 104 18.32 -16.02 -24.95
CA ALA A 104 17.31 -15.51 -24.01
C ALA A 104 17.60 -14.06 -23.61
N LEU A 105 16.63 -13.16 -23.86
CA LEU A 105 16.63 -11.78 -23.37
C LEU A 105 15.50 -11.55 -22.36
N PRO A 106 15.77 -10.94 -21.19
CA PRO A 106 17.09 -10.48 -20.74
C PRO A 106 17.99 -11.62 -20.24
N SER A 107 17.41 -12.66 -19.63
CA SER A 107 18.15 -13.78 -19.04
C SER A 107 17.26 -15.03 -18.88
N ILE A 108 17.79 -16.13 -18.37
CA ILE A 108 17.03 -17.30 -17.89
C ILE A 108 16.91 -17.31 -16.36
N ASN A 109 15.77 -17.75 -15.82
CA ASN A 109 15.55 -17.73 -14.37
C ASN A 109 16.36 -18.80 -13.61
N SER A 110 16.41 -18.71 -12.28
CA SER A 110 17.18 -19.64 -11.42
C SER A 110 16.83 -21.13 -11.63
N HIS A 111 15.55 -21.45 -11.86
CA HIS A 111 15.12 -22.82 -12.17
C HIS A 111 15.60 -23.32 -13.54
N ALA A 112 15.68 -22.45 -14.55
CA ALA A 112 16.23 -22.77 -15.86
C ALA A 112 17.75 -22.97 -15.77
N LYS A 113 18.46 -22.12 -14.99
CA LYS A 113 19.89 -22.25 -14.72
C LYS A 113 20.22 -23.58 -14.04
N GLY A 114 19.43 -23.95 -13.03
CA GLY A 114 19.55 -25.27 -12.37
C GLY A 114 19.36 -26.43 -13.36
N PHE A 115 18.31 -26.39 -14.19
CA PHE A 115 18.10 -27.42 -15.21
C PHE A 115 19.27 -27.53 -16.20
N TYR A 116 19.78 -26.41 -16.72
CA TYR A 116 20.90 -26.39 -17.65
C TYR A 116 22.15 -27.03 -17.05
N LYS A 117 22.51 -26.60 -15.84
CA LYS A 117 23.66 -27.12 -15.11
C LYS A 117 23.57 -28.62 -14.88
N ASP A 118 22.42 -29.09 -14.39
CA ASP A 118 22.24 -30.48 -13.98
C ASP A 118 22.15 -31.47 -15.16
N ASN A 119 21.80 -31.00 -16.38
CA ASN A 119 21.45 -31.90 -17.49
C ASN A 119 22.24 -31.65 -18.79
N ILE A 120 22.86 -30.48 -18.97
CA ILE A 120 23.43 -30.05 -20.26
C ILE A 120 24.89 -29.65 -20.11
N GLU A 121 25.23 -28.80 -19.14
CA GLU A 121 26.55 -28.15 -19.03
C GLU A 121 27.72 -29.15 -18.96
N ASP A 122 27.57 -30.23 -18.18
CA ASP A 122 28.63 -31.23 -17.98
C ASP A 122 28.68 -32.31 -19.08
N ASN A 123 27.82 -32.25 -20.10
CA ASN A 123 27.76 -33.25 -21.16
C ASN A 123 28.63 -32.86 -22.38
N SER A 124 29.84 -33.42 -22.44
CA SER A 124 30.81 -33.12 -23.51
C SER A 124 30.41 -33.56 -24.92
N GLU A 125 29.36 -34.38 -25.08
CA GLU A 125 28.85 -34.77 -26.41
C GLU A 125 27.85 -33.76 -27.00
N LEU A 126 27.34 -32.84 -26.17
CA LEU A 126 26.33 -31.86 -26.58
C LEU A 126 27.00 -30.50 -26.84
N THR A 127 26.63 -29.85 -27.94
CA THR A 127 27.00 -28.46 -28.21
C THR A 127 25.75 -27.60 -28.06
N PHE A 128 25.49 -27.18 -26.82
CA PHE A 128 24.28 -26.40 -26.48
C PHE A 128 24.57 -25.16 -25.63
N PRO A 129 25.13 -24.07 -26.19
CA PRO A 129 25.37 -22.86 -25.42
C PRO A 129 24.07 -22.07 -25.19
N ILE A 130 24.02 -21.38 -24.04
CA ILE A 130 23.01 -20.38 -23.71
C ILE A 130 23.64 -19.00 -23.90
N PHE A 131 22.99 -18.14 -24.69
CA PHE A 131 23.35 -16.73 -24.82
C PHE A 131 22.31 -15.92 -24.04
N GLU A 132 22.75 -15.25 -22.97
CA GLU A 132 21.97 -14.24 -22.26
C GLU A 132 22.34 -12.84 -22.82
N GLU A 133 21.84 -11.76 -22.23
CA GLU A 133 22.02 -10.41 -22.79
C GLU A 133 23.47 -10.00 -23.00
N ASN A 134 24.39 -10.37 -22.09
CA ASN A 134 25.81 -10.02 -22.21
C ASN A 134 26.45 -10.69 -23.41
N GLU A 135 26.25 -12.00 -23.59
CA GLU A 135 26.78 -12.73 -24.76
C GLU A 135 26.19 -12.19 -26.07
N VAL A 136 24.92 -11.77 -26.06
CA VAL A 136 24.28 -11.14 -27.22
C VAL A 136 24.89 -9.78 -27.52
N LEU A 137 25.13 -8.95 -26.50
CA LEU A 137 25.76 -7.63 -26.66
C LEU A 137 27.19 -7.74 -27.21
N ASP A 138 27.99 -8.65 -26.64
CA ASP A 138 29.35 -8.92 -27.11
C ASP A 138 29.34 -9.38 -28.57
N ALA A 139 28.37 -10.24 -28.93
CA ALA A 139 28.22 -10.71 -30.29
C ALA A 139 27.83 -9.61 -31.28
N ILE A 140 26.91 -8.71 -30.90
CA ILE A 140 26.53 -7.55 -31.70
C ILE A 140 27.72 -6.60 -31.89
N GLN A 141 28.48 -6.32 -30.83
CA GLN A 141 29.64 -5.44 -30.89
C GLN A 141 30.78 -5.97 -31.75
N SER A 142 30.87 -7.29 -31.91
CA SER A 142 31.85 -7.91 -32.81
C SER A 142 31.51 -7.72 -34.29
N MET A 143 30.27 -7.34 -34.62
CA MET A 143 29.83 -7.19 -36.01
C MET A 143 30.53 -6.02 -36.72
N PRO A 144 30.89 -6.16 -38.02
CA PRO A 144 31.52 -5.09 -38.78
C PRO A 144 30.63 -3.85 -38.89
N GLY A 145 31.20 -2.67 -38.63
CA GLY A 145 30.51 -1.39 -38.74
C GLY A 145 29.69 -1.00 -37.50
N VAL A 146 29.65 -1.84 -36.47
CA VAL A 146 29.12 -1.50 -35.14
C VAL A 146 30.22 -0.83 -34.33
N ALA A 147 29.97 0.38 -33.82
CA ALA A 147 30.89 1.07 -32.93
C ALA A 147 31.10 0.32 -31.62
N SER A 148 32.26 0.47 -31.00
CA SER A 148 32.49 -0.08 -29.66
C SER A 148 31.97 0.88 -28.57
N PRO A 149 31.67 0.39 -27.35
CA PRO A 149 31.30 1.25 -26.23
C PRO A 149 32.33 2.35 -25.93
N GLU A 150 33.63 2.08 -26.12
CA GLU A 150 34.70 3.07 -25.91
C GLU A 150 34.61 4.21 -26.93
N VAL A 151 34.25 3.91 -28.18
CA VAL A 151 34.04 4.93 -29.21
C VAL A 151 32.85 5.81 -28.83
N ILE A 152 31.72 5.21 -28.45
CA ILE A 152 30.51 5.95 -28.05
C ILE A 152 30.77 6.82 -26.83
N SER A 153 31.38 6.27 -25.79
CA SER A 153 31.68 6.99 -24.55
C SER A 153 32.70 8.11 -24.76
N GLY A 154 33.69 7.92 -25.64
CA GLY A 154 34.70 8.93 -26.00
C GLY A 154 34.16 10.06 -26.88
N SER A 155 33.03 9.85 -27.56
CA SER A 155 32.34 10.89 -28.33
C SER A 155 31.62 11.93 -27.46
N ILE A 156 31.49 11.70 -26.15
CA ILE A 156 30.93 12.66 -25.20
C ILE A 156 32.06 13.59 -24.71
N PRO A 157 32.03 14.91 -25.03
CA PRO A 157 33.05 15.83 -24.53
C PRO A 157 32.99 15.94 -23.01
N THR A 158 34.15 15.96 -22.34
CA THR A 158 34.24 16.06 -20.87
C THR A 158 33.61 17.33 -20.31
N GLU A 159 33.59 18.41 -21.11
CA GLU A 159 32.93 19.69 -20.81
C GLU A 159 31.40 19.52 -20.69
N VAL A 160 30.83 18.59 -21.45
CA VAL A 160 29.39 18.32 -21.55
C VAL A 160 28.95 17.37 -20.45
N GLY A 161 29.79 16.40 -20.06
CA GLY A 161 29.50 15.49 -18.96
C GLY A 161 30.33 14.22 -18.96
N LYS A 162 30.00 13.32 -18.03
CA LYS A 162 30.57 11.96 -17.94
C LYS A 162 29.61 10.95 -18.57
N SER A 163 30.17 10.00 -19.30
CA SER A 163 29.42 8.88 -19.90
C SER A 163 28.95 7.92 -18.81
N GLY A 164 27.65 7.65 -18.79
CA GLY A 164 26.99 6.69 -17.91
C GLY A 164 26.78 5.31 -18.54
N ASP A 165 25.70 4.66 -18.19
CA ASP A 165 25.25 3.40 -18.82
C ASP A 165 24.86 3.66 -20.28
N TRP A 166 24.88 2.61 -21.09
CA TRP A 166 24.53 2.70 -22.50
C TRP A 166 23.54 1.61 -22.88
N LEU A 167 22.78 1.86 -23.94
CA LEU A 167 21.86 0.91 -24.54
C LEU A 167 22.13 0.77 -26.03
N ILE A 168 22.01 -0.46 -26.53
CA ILE A 168 21.79 -0.72 -27.94
C ILE A 168 20.28 -0.85 -28.16
N LEU A 169 19.76 -0.02 -29.05
CA LEU A 169 18.36 -0.05 -29.49
C LEU A 169 18.31 -0.69 -30.88
N TYR A 170 17.58 -1.79 -31.03
CA TYR A 170 17.36 -2.41 -32.34
C TYR A 170 15.89 -2.28 -32.75
N THR A 171 15.67 -1.73 -33.93
CA THR A 171 14.33 -1.43 -34.47
C THR A 171 14.20 -1.91 -35.92
N ASP A 172 13.02 -1.76 -36.53
CA ASP A 172 12.87 -2.03 -37.97
C ASP A 172 13.69 -1.09 -38.87
N LYS A 173 14.18 0.04 -38.31
CA LYS A 173 15.10 0.96 -38.99
C LYS A 173 16.59 0.68 -38.76
N GLY A 174 16.93 -0.34 -37.96
CA GLY A 174 18.30 -0.72 -37.67
C GLY A 174 18.73 -0.47 -36.22
N LEU A 175 20.05 -0.46 -36.02
CA LEU A 175 20.72 -0.39 -34.72
C LEU A 175 21.11 1.05 -34.37
N PHE A 176 20.81 1.45 -33.14
CA PHE A 176 21.16 2.76 -32.58
C PHE A 176 21.82 2.58 -31.22
N TRP A 177 22.75 3.48 -30.90
CA TRP A 177 23.31 3.58 -29.55
C TRP A 177 22.63 4.70 -28.80
N LEU A 178 22.43 4.48 -27.51
CA LEU A 178 22.02 5.51 -26.57
C LEU A 178 22.98 5.51 -25.40
N GLN A 179 23.57 6.66 -25.12
CA GLN A 179 24.49 6.87 -24.01
C GLN A 179 23.81 7.79 -22.99
N TYR A 180 23.68 7.33 -21.75
CA TYR A 180 23.32 8.21 -20.64
C TYR A 180 24.49 9.16 -20.36
N VAL A 181 24.18 10.42 -20.06
CA VAL A 181 25.17 11.46 -19.79
C VAL A 181 24.87 12.13 -18.46
N ILE A 182 25.86 12.10 -17.56
CA ILE A 182 25.84 12.78 -16.26
C ILE A 182 26.48 14.15 -16.47
N LEU A 183 25.69 15.23 -16.32
CA LEU A 183 26.20 16.59 -16.49
C LEU A 183 27.17 16.97 -15.35
N PRO A 184 28.10 17.91 -15.57
CA PRO A 184 29.01 18.37 -14.53
C PRO A 184 28.26 18.85 -13.27
N GLY A 185 28.64 18.31 -12.12
CA GLY A 185 28.01 18.62 -10.83
C GLY A 185 26.73 17.84 -10.51
N GLU A 186 26.30 16.93 -11.39
CA GLU A 186 25.17 16.02 -11.12
C GLU A 186 25.64 14.62 -10.68
N GLY A 187 24.84 13.94 -9.85
CA GLY A 187 25.10 12.57 -9.38
C GLY A 187 24.45 11.46 -10.21
N ILE A 188 23.52 11.81 -11.10
CA ILE A 188 22.74 10.88 -11.95
C ILE A 188 22.62 11.41 -13.38
N PRO A 189 22.37 10.55 -14.38
CA PRO A 189 22.10 11.00 -15.74
C PRO A 189 20.72 11.63 -15.85
N LYS A 190 20.67 12.88 -16.31
CA LYS A 190 19.43 13.57 -16.73
C LYS A 190 19.37 13.82 -18.24
N SER A 191 20.44 13.46 -18.93
CA SER A 191 20.62 13.68 -20.34
C SER A 191 21.00 12.38 -21.05
N VAL A 192 20.69 12.32 -22.34
CA VAL A 192 21.03 11.20 -23.22
C VAL A 192 21.58 11.73 -24.53
N ALA A 193 22.51 10.97 -25.11
CA ALA A 193 23.03 11.16 -26.45
C ALA A 193 22.69 9.94 -27.29
N VAL A 194 22.23 10.14 -28.53
CA VAL A 194 21.86 9.05 -29.44
C VAL A 194 22.84 9.04 -30.61
N PHE A 195 23.28 7.86 -31.01
CA PHE A 195 24.22 7.66 -32.11
C PHE A 195 23.71 6.59 -33.08
N ASP A 196 24.17 6.67 -34.33
CA ASP A 196 23.94 5.62 -35.31
C ASP A 196 24.78 4.37 -35.01
N THR A 197 24.63 3.31 -35.80
CA THR A 197 25.37 2.06 -35.65
C THR A 197 26.89 2.25 -35.65
N ALA A 198 27.41 3.23 -36.40
CA ALA A 198 28.83 3.52 -36.56
C ALA A 198 29.37 4.50 -35.50
N GLY A 199 28.52 4.99 -34.61
CA GLY A 199 28.88 5.89 -33.52
C GLY A 199 28.88 7.38 -33.88
N ASN A 200 28.27 7.75 -35.01
CA ASN A 200 28.07 9.17 -35.33
C ASN A 200 26.88 9.72 -34.54
N PRO A 201 26.97 10.91 -33.93
CA PRO A 201 25.87 11.49 -33.21
C PRO A 201 24.67 11.74 -34.11
N LEU A 202 23.47 11.45 -33.61
CA LEU A 202 22.22 11.64 -34.33
C LEU A 202 21.48 12.89 -33.82
N SER A 203 21.26 13.82 -34.75
CA SER A 203 20.43 15.02 -34.54
C SER A 203 19.15 15.02 -35.39
N ASP A 204 18.89 13.94 -36.14
CA ASP A 204 17.69 13.83 -36.98
C ASP A 204 16.41 13.74 -36.13
N GLY A 205 15.65 14.84 -36.11
CA GLY A 205 14.40 14.95 -35.35
C GLY A 205 13.40 13.84 -35.68
N ALA A 206 13.32 13.39 -36.95
CA ALA A 206 12.36 12.36 -37.35
C ALA A 206 12.71 10.98 -36.76
N THR A 207 13.99 10.62 -36.72
CA THR A 207 14.46 9.38 -36.08
C THR A 207 14.30 9.43 -34.57
N ILE A 208 14.61 10.57 -33.94
CA ILE A 208 14.43 10.76 -32.50
C ILE A 208 12.96 10.65 -32.10
N GLU A 209 12.05 11.32 -32.80
CA GLU A 209 10.60 11.20 -32.55
C GLU A 209 10.10 9.77 -32.76
N TYR A 210 10.62 9.08 -33.77
CA TYR A 210 10.32 7.67 -34.00
C TYR A 210 10.77 6.79 -32.82
N LEU A 211 11.99 6.99 -32.30
CA LEU A 211 12.49 6.26 -31.12
C LEU A 211 11.68 6.60 -29.87
N LYS A 212 11.34 7.87 -29.63
CA LYS A 212 10.47 8.31 -28.53
C LYS A 212 9.08 7.67 -28.60
N ARG A 213 8.51 7.52 -29.80
CA ARG A 213 7.23 6.84 -29.98
C ARG A 213 7.30 5.35 -29.65
N LEU A 214 8.42 4.70 -29.97
CA LEU A 214 8.62 3.28 -29.64
C LEU A 214 9.01 3.07 -28.18
N TRP A 215 9.69 4.04 -27.56
CA TRP A 215 10.11 4.01 -26.18
C TRP A 215 9.85 5.37 -25.49
N PRO A 216 8.63 5.58 -24.95
CA PRO A 216 8.22 6.84 -24.35
C PRO A 216 9.11 7.32 -23.18
N GLU A 217 9.74 6.42 -22.41
CA GLU A 217 10.67 6.77 -21.33
C GLU A 217 11.86 7.62 -21.80
N LEU A 218 12.19 7.60 -23.10
CA LEU A 218 13.21 8.48 -23.67
C LEU A 218 12.83 9.97 -23.51
N GLY A 219 11.54 10.28 -23.37
CA GLY A 219 11.02 11.62 -23.10
C GLY A 219 11.40 12.16 -21.72
N ASP A 220 11.77 11.30 -20.76
CA ASP A 220 12.16 11.71 -19.42
C ASP A 220 13.56 12.33 -19.37
N PHE A 221 14.33 12.27 -20.46
CA PHE A 221 15.72 12.73 -20.53
C PHE A 221 15.88 13.91 -21.49
N THR A 222 16.83 14.78 -21.17
CA THR A 222 17.25 15.85 -22.09
C THR A 222 18.11 15.26 -23.19
N LEU A 223 17.70 15.42 -24.45
CA LEU A 223 18.53 14.98 -25.57
C LEU A 223 19.67 15.97 -25.82
N LEU A 224 20.89 15.47 -25.93
CA LEU A 224 22.06 16.23 -26.33
C LEU A 224 22.31 16.05 -27.83
N THR A 225 22.36 17.16 -28.55
CA THR A 225 22.78 17.24 -29.96
C THR A 225 24.15 17.90 -30.02
N PHE A 226 25.07 17.34 -30.80
CA PHE A 226 26.47 17.79 -30.87
C PHE A 226 26.76 18.68 -32.08
N ASP A 227 25.73 19.19 -32.75
CA ASP A 227 25.86 20.13 -33.86
C ASP A 227 26.29 21.50 -33.31
N ASP A 228 27.57 21.84 -33.53
CA ASP A 228 28.24 23.12 -33.28
C ASP A 228 28.33 23.62 -31.82
N VAL A 229 29.42 23.26 -31.11
CA VAL A 229 30.21 23.92 -30.01
C VAL A 229 29.52 24.90 -29.03
N VAL A 230 28.20 24.98 -28.95
CA VAL A 230 27.46 25.66 -27.90
C VAL A 230 26.32 24.73 -27.52
N PRO A 231 26.33 24.12 -26.32
CA PRO A 231 25.17 23.39 -25.84
C PRO A 231 24.05 24.42 -25.73
N THR A 232 23.16 24.43 -26.71
CA THR A 232 21.92 25.19 -26.62
C THR A 232 20.97 24.24 -25.91
N PRO A 233 20.67 24.43 -24.60
CA PRO A 233 19.70 23.59 -23.94
C PRO A 233 18.38 23.80 -24.69
N ILE A 234 17.89 22.76 -25.36
CA ILE A 234 16.52 22.75 -25.84
C ILE A 234 15.68 22.82 -24.57
N LEU A 235 15.18 24.03 -24.28
CA LEU A 235 14.23 24.35 -23.23
C LEU A 235 12.92 23.63 -23.53
N ASN A 236 12.86 22.34 -23.25
CA ASN A 236 11.59 21.69 -22.99
C ASN A 236 11.25 21.90 -21.51
N VAL A 237 10.39 22.88 -21.32
CA VAL A 237 9.67 23.21 -20.10
C VAL A 237 8.89 21.99 -19.64
N SER A 238 9.44 21.26 -18.67
CA SER A 238 8.75 20.50 -17.61
C SER A 238 9.78 19.66 -16.87
N GLN A 239 10.74 20.31 -16.19
CA GLN A 239 11.45 19.62 -15.12
C GLN A 239 10.47 19.45 -13.95
N ASP A 240 9.64 18.42 -14.03
CA ASP A 240 9.06 17.81 -12.84
C ASP A 240 10.27 17.32 -12.02
N ARG A 241 10.64 18.10 -11.02
CA ARG A 241 11.72 17.70 -10.12
C ARG A 241 11.13 16.61 -9.24
N ASP A 242 11.28 15.36 -9.66
CA ASP A 242 11.12 14.19 -8.80
C ASP A 242 12.07 14.36 -7.61
N GLU A 243 11.60 15.02 -6.56
CA GLU A 243 12.35 15.16 -5.33
C GLU A 243 12.07 13.90 -4.51
N VAL A 244 13.13 13.25 -4.05
CA VAL A 244 13.01 12.15 -3.11
C VAL A 244 12.67 12.77 -1.75
N VAL A 245 11.48 12.47 -1.26
CA VAL A 245 10.99 13.02 0.01
C VAL A 245 11.03 11.92 1.06
N GLU A 246 11.64 12.22 2.20
CA GLU A 246 11.56 11.32 3.35
C GLU A 246 10.22 11.42 4.07
N VAL A 247 9.80 10.28 4.64
CA VAL A 247 8.63 10.22 5.50
C VAL A 247 8.84 11.14 6.70
N LYS A 248 7.90 12.07 6.93
CA LYS A 248 7.94 12.99 8.07
C LYS A 248 7.06 12.50 9.20
N GLY A 249 7.60 12.50 10.41
CA GLY A 249 6.85 12.24 11.63
C GLY A 249 6.33 13.51 12.31
N SER A 250 5.42 13.33 13.25
CA SER A 250 4.82 14.37 14.07
C SER A 250 5.81 15.00 15.04
N SER A 251 5.77 16.31 15.20
CA SER A 251 6.52 17.05 16.22
C SER A 251 5.99 16.83 17.65
N THR A 252 4.71 16.48 17.80
CA THR A 252 4.08 16.26 19.11
C THR A 252 3.27 14.95 19.17
N PRO A 253 2.99 14.40 20.37
CA PRO A 253 2.33 13.09 20.50
C PRO A 253 0.95 12.98 19.83
N PHE A 254 0.21 14.08 19.75
CA PHE A 254 -1.19 14.11 19.28
C PHE A 254 -1.42 14.94 18.02
N GLU A 255 -0.35 15.30 17.31
CA GLU A 255 -0.44 15.89 15.97
C GLU A 255 -0.85 14.80 14.96
N TYR A 256 -2.17 14.61 14.80
CA TYR A 256 -2.77 13.49 14.07
C TYR A 256 -2.65 13.60 12.54
N GLN A 257 -2.25 14.76 12.02
CA GLN A 257 -2.01 14.98 10.59
C GLN A 257 -0.76 14.24 10.08
N PHE A 258 0.14 13.86 10.99
CA PHE A 258 1.38 13.15 10.66
C PHE A 258 1.46 11.78 11.35
N PRO A 259 2.19 10.82 10.74
CA PRO A 259 2.66 9.62 11.42
C PRO A 259 3.34 9.97 12.75
N ALA A 260 3.23 9.12 13.77
CA ALA A 260 3.98 9.33 15.00
C ALA A 260 5.49 9.20 14.73
N SER A 261 6.27 10.22 15.10
CA SER A 261 7.74 10.13 15.15
C SER A 261 8.18 9.08 16.18
N PRO A 262 9.42 8.56 16.08
CA PRO A 262 9.93 7.50 16.97
C PRO A 262 9.73 7.78 18.47
N GLU A 263 9.99 9.01 18.92
CA GLU A 263 9.81 9.45 20.31
C GLU A 263 8.32 9.44 20.75
N HIS A 264 7.42 9.61 19.78
CA HIS A 264 5.97 9.62 19.99
C HIS A 264 5.33 8.27 19.70
N PHE A 265 6.08 7.31 19.16
CA PHE A 265 5.61 5.97 18.83
C PHE A 265 5.13 5.20 20.08
N VAL A 266 4.12 4.35 19.90
CA VAL A 266 3.51 3.55 20.96
C VAL A 266 3.18 2.16 20.43
N GLY A 267 3.58 1.13 21.18
CA GLY A 267 3.17 -0.24 20.91
C GLY A 267 3.98 -0.93 19.83
N ARG A 268 3.38 -1.96 19.22
CA ARG A 268 3.93 -2.72 18.07
C ARG A 268 5.31 -3.33 18.28
N TYR A 269 5.71 -3.59 19.53
CA TYR A 269 7.02 -4.15 19.83
C TYR A 269 7.26 -5.49 19.12
N THR A 270 6.24 -6.35 19.04
CA THR A 270 6.32 -7.64 18.32
C THR A 270 6.54 -7.49 16.82
N VAL A 271 6.09 -6.37 16.21
CA VAL A 271 6.36 -6.04 14.80
C VAL A 271 7.83 -5.64 14.63
N LEU A 272 8.35 -4.81 15.53
CA LEU A 272 9.75 -4.38 15.52
C LEU A 272 10.72 -5.54 15.83
N GLU A 273 10.34 -6.48 16.69
CA GLU A 273 11.12 -7.69 17.00
C GLU A 273 11.27 -8.64 15.79
N LYS A 274 10.23 -8.75 14.95
CA LYS A 274 10.32 -9.52 13.69
C LYS A 274 11.33 -8.92 12.72
N MET A 275 11.42 -7.59 12.68
CA MET A 275 12.44 -6.88 11.90
C MET A 275 13.84 -7.13 12.46
N ASP A 276 14.01 -7.05 13.79
CA ASP A 276 15.28 -7.37 14.45
C ASP A 276 15.76 -8.79 14.11
N THR A 277 14.83 -9.75 14.14
CA THR A 277 15.10 -11.15 13.77
C THR A 277 15.59 -11.25 12.32
N LEU A 278 15.02 -10.47 11.41
CA LEU A 278 15.46 -10.44 10.02
C LEU A 278 16.89 -9.90 9.90
N VAL A 279 17.21 -8.80 10.59
CA VAL A 279 18.58 -8.24 10.64
C VAL A 279 19.57 -9.30 11.11
N GLU A 280 19.27 -9.97 12.23
CA GLU A 280 20.12 -11.03 12.77
C GLU A 280 20.30 -12.19 11.78
N TYR A 281 19.25 -12.58 11.06
CA TYR A 281 19.34 -13.64 10.06
C TYR A 281 20.16 -13.24 8.85
N ILE A 282 20.11 -11.98 8.42
CA ILE A 282 20.92 -11.47 7.31
C ILE A 282 22.40 -11.44 7.71
N VAL A 283 22.73 -10.80 8.84
CA VAL A 283 24.11 -10.69 9.34
C VAL A 283 24.75 -12.08 9.53
N ASN A 284 23.96 -13.07 9.98
CA ASN A 284 24.43 -14.45 10.18
C ASN A 284 24.25 -15.37 8.97
N LYS A 285 23.88 -14.84 7.78
CA LYS A 285 23.65 -15.61 6.54
C LYS A 285 22.67 -16.79 6.69
N LYS A 286 21.65 -16.63 7.53
CA LYS A 286 20.58 -17.63 7.77
C LYS A 286 19.38 -17.48 6.84
N THR A 287 19.34 -16.45 6.01
CA THR A 287 18.22 -16.17 5.09
C THR A 287 18.72 -15.54 3.79
N SER A 288 18.07 -15.92 2.69
CA SER A 288 18.21 -15.27 1.37
C SER A 288 17.25 -14.10 1.17
N SER A 289 16.27 -13.90 2.06
CA SER A 289 15.29 -12.82 1.93
C SER A 289 15.96 -11.44 2.10
N ARG A 290 15.65 -10.50 1.20
CA ARG A 290 16.15 -9.11 1.20
C ARG A 290 15.04 -8.09 1.20
N SER A 291 13.89 -8.45 1.77
CA SER A 291 12.78 -7.52 1.91
C SER A 291 11.83 -7.81 3.07
N ILE A 292 11.18 -6.75 3.53
CA ILE A 292 10.12 -6.76 4.54
C ILE A 292 8.91 -5.99 4.00
N LEU A 293 7.71 -6.47 4.32
CA LEU A 293 6.47 -5.86 3.85
C LEU A 293 5.52 -5.62 5.03
N PHE A 294 5.17 -4.35 5.28
CA PHE A 294 4.14 -3.96 6.23
C PHE A 294 2.78 -3.79 5.53
N GLU A 295 1.79 -4.58 5.93
CA GLU A 295 0.43 -4.55 5.38
C GLU A 295 -0.59 -4.16 6.44
N ALA A 296 -1.44 -3.18 6.13
CA ALA A 296 -2.55 -2.78 6.99
C ALA A 296 -3.54 -1.87 6.26
N ASN A 297 -4.75 -1.74 6.77
CA ASN A 297 -5.71 -0.74 6.30
C ASN A 297 -5.22 0.70 6.59
N SER A 298 -5.84 1.70 5.97
CA SER A 298 -5.46 3.10 6.20
C SER A 298 -5.67 3.50 7.68
N GLY A 299 -4.72 4.28 8.21
CA GLY A 299 -4.74 4.77 9.60
C GLY A 299 -4.27 3.79 10.68
N TRP A 300 -3.85 2.57 10.33
CA TRP A 300 -3.40 1.56 11.32
C TRP A 300 -1.97 1.75 11.84
N GLY A 301 -1.30 2.82 11.41
CA GLY A 301 0.03 3.22 11.89
C GLY A 301 1.20 2.69 11.07
N LYS A 302 1.00 2.28 9.80
CA LYS A 302 2.07 1.78 8.91
C LYS A 302 3.28 2.71 8.83
N SER A 303 3.05 3.96 8.42
CA SER A 303 4.10 4.99 8.32
C SER A 303 4.79 5.27 9.66
N SER A 304 4.06 5.18 10.78
CA SER A 304 4.65 5.33 12.12
C SER A 304 5.55 4.15 12.49
N VAL A 305 5.17 2.93 12.09
CA VAL A 305 6.01 1.72 12.25
C VAL A 305 7.26 1.82 11.38
N VAL A 306 7.15 2.34 10.14
CA VAL A 306 8.31 2.58 9.28
C VAL A 306 9.30 3.56 9.94
N LEU A 307 8.82 4.68 10.47
CA LEU A 307 9.69 5.64 11.18
C LEU A 307 10.33 5.01 12.43
N ALA A 308 9.55 4.27 13.23
CA ALA A 308 10.08 3.57 14.41
C ALA A 308 11.08 2.47 14.03
N ALA A 309 10.89 1.80 12.88
CA ALA A 309 11.82 0.82 12.34
C ALA A 309 13.13 1.47 11.93
N VAL A 310 13.10 2.59 11.19
CA VAL A 310 14.29 3.36 10.82
C VAL A 310 15.09 3.75 12.06
N ASP A 311 14.44 4.37 13.04
CA ASP A 311 15.07 4.79 14.29
C ASP A 311 15.68 3.62 15.06
N ARG A 312 14.95 2.50 15.17
CA ARG A 312 15.44 1.30 15.86
C ARG A 312 16.64 0.66 15.15
N ILE A 313 16.63 0.60 13.82
CA ILE A 313 17.75 0.08 13.02
C ILE A 313 18.99 0.98 13.22
N GLN A 314 18.80 2.29 13.17
CA GLN A 314 19.88 3.27 13.39
C GLN A 314 20.47 3.19 14.81
N HIS A 315 19.63 3.08 15.84
CA HIS A 315 20.08 2.88 17.24
C HIS A 315 20.87 1.58 17.44
N LYS A 316 20.63 0.55 16.62
CA LYS A 316 21.43 -0.68 16.61
C LYS A 316 22.71 -0.57 15.78
N GLY A 317 23.03 0.63 15.29
CA GLY A 317 24.26 0.94 14.57
C GLY A 317 24.23 0.50 13.11
N HIS A 318 23.06 0.34 12.51
CA HIS A 318 22.86 0.04 11.10
C HIS A 318 22.38 1.29 10.34
N PHE A 319 22.30 1.24 9.01
CA PHE A 319 21.80 2.36 8.22
C PHE A 319 20.34 2.12 7.82
N ALA A 320 19.51 3.16 7.90
CA ALA A 320 18.13 3.10 7.43
C ALA A 320 17.63 4.46 6.96
N VAL A 321 16.76 4.44 5.95
CA VAL A 321 16.04 5.61 5.46
C VAL A 321 14.62 5.22 5.03
N ALA A 322 13.67 6.14 5.17
CA ALA A 322 12.29 5.95 4.73
C ALA A 322 11.88 7.05 3.74
N ILE A 323 11.46 6.62 2.55
CA ILE A 323 11.11 7.45 1.41
C ILE A 323 9.59 7.35 1.19
N ASP A 324 8.93 8.48 0.99
CA ASP A 324 7.51 8.57 0.66
C ASP A 324 7.30 8.36 -0.84
N SER A 325 6.72 7.22 -1.21
CA SER A 325 6.57 6.82 -2.62
C SER A 325 5.58 7.70 -3.38
N ARG A 326 4.79 8.56 -2.71
CA ARG A 326 3.93 9.54 -3.41
C ARG A 326 4.73 10.56 -4.21
N SER A 327 5.99 10.80 -3.85
CA SER A 327 6.86 11.76 -4.54
C SER A 327 7.36 11.27 -5.92
N ALA A 328 7.16 10.00 -6.25
CA ALA A 328 7.53 9.45 -7.55
C ALA A 328 6.67 10.02 -8.69
N SER A 329 7.31 10.43 -9.79
CA SER A 329 6.66 11.08 -10.94
C SER A 329 7.06 10.45 -12.27
N SER A 330 8.30 9.98 -12.38
CA SER A 330 8.89 9.50 -13.64
C SER A 330 9.75 8.25 -13.46
N SER A 331 10.25 7.70 -14.58
CA SER A 331 11.17 6.55 -14.56
C SER A 331 12.52 6.85 -13.89
N GLN A 332 12.87 8.14 -13.71
CA GLN A 332 14.09 8.57 -13.01
C GLN A 332 14.01 8.42 -11.49
N PHE A 333 12.82 8.22 -10.91
CA PHE A 333 12.63 8.15 -9.47
C PHE A 333 13.57 7.15 -8.79
N VAL A 334 13.78 5.97 -9.39
CA VAL A 334 14.66 4.94 -8.82
C VAL A 334 16.12 5.41 -8.78
N LEU A 335 16.61 6.08 -9.83
CA LEU A 335 17.98 6.60 -9.86
C LEU A 335 18.17 7.66 -8.77
N ARG A 336 17.21 8.57 -8.64
CA ARG A 336 17.23 9.62 -7.61
C ARG A 336 17.13 9.03 -6.20
N MET A 337 16.31 8.00 -6.02
CA MET A 337 16.17 7.30 -4.76
C MET A 337 17.52 6.70 -4.33
N VAL A 338 18.21 5.99 -5.24
CA VAL A 338 19.53 5.42 -4.94
C VAL A 338 20.56 6.52 -4.70
N ASP A 339 20.58 7.57 -5.53
CA ASP A 339 21.48 8.72 -5.38
C ASP A 339 21.33 9.38 -4.02
N TYR A 340 20.08 9.62 -3.62
CA TYR A 340 19.72 10.17 -2.32
C TYR A 340 20.18 9.27 -1.16
N VAL A 341 19.94 7.96 -1.27
CA VAL A 341 20.36 6.98 -0.26
C VAL A 341 21.88 6.98 -0.10
N LEU A 342 22.63 6.97 -1.21
CA LEU A 342 24.10 6.96 -1.20
C LEU A 342 24.67 8.27 -0.64
N HIS A 343 24.12 9.42 -1.04
CA HIS A 343 24.53 10.71 -0.47
C HIS A 343 24.22 10.80 1.03
N LYS A 344 23.08 10.28 1.47
CA LYS A 344 22.73 10.22 2.91
C LYS A 344 23.60 9.22 3.67
N PHE A 345 24.04 8.15 3.02
CA PHE A 345 24.98 7.19 3.58
C PHE A 345 26.33 7.86 3.87
N GLY A 346 26.84 8.68 2.94
CA GLY A 346 28.10 9.41 3.12
C GLY A 346 29.22 8.46 3.51
N ASP A 347 29.96 8.76 4.57
CA ASP A 347 31.05 7.93 5.10
C ASP A 347 30.60 6.89 6.14
N PHE A 348 29.28 6.83 6.47
CA PHE A 348 28.65 6.07 7.56
C PHE A 348 29.63 5.46 8.58
N ASN A 349 29.97 6.21 9.63
CA ASN A 349 30.91 5.80 10.70
C ASN A 349 32.34 5.52 10.21
N GLY A 350 32.81 6.22 9.18
CA GLY A 350 34.15 6.04 8.61
C GLY A 350 34.33 4.70 7.88
N MET A 351 33.23 4.09 7.43
CA MET A 351 33.25 2.82 6.68
C MET A 351 33.81 2.98 5.27
N LEU A 352 33.77 4.19 4.71
CA LEU A 352 34.42 4.49 3.43
C LEU A 352 35.86 4.96 3.65
N PRO A 353 36.83 4.50 2.85
CA PRO A 353 38.18 5.04 2.85
C PRO A 353 38.18 6.56 2.59
N GLU A 354 39.10 7.31 3.22
CA GLU A 354 39.28 8.73 2.96
C GLU A 354 39.51 8.98 1.45
N GLY A 355 38.66 9.80 0.83
CA GLY A 355 38.72 10.13 -0.60
C GLY A 355 37.84 9.28 -1.53
N CYS A 356 37.04 8.34 -1.00
CA CYS A 356 35.94 7.74 -1.76
C CYS A 356 34.77 8.73 -1.85
N ASP A 357 34.73 9.54 -2.91
CA ASP A 357 33.49 10.22 -3.31
C ASP A 357 32.43 9.16 -3.63
N THR A 358 31.17 9.39 -3.25
CA THR A 358 30.05 8.59 -3.73
C THR A 358 30.05 8.61 -5.26
N GLU A 359 30.38 7.46 -5.86
CA GLU A 359 30.43 7.33 -7.31
C GLU A 359 29.11 7.78 -7.93
N ALA A 360 29.20 8.60 -8.97
CA ALA A 360 28.02 9.01 -9.73
C ALA A 360 27.33 7.76 -10.29
N ILE A 361 26.01 7.71 -10.16
CA ILE A 361 25.20 6.63 -10.68
C ILE A 361 25.15 6.77 -12.19
N THR A 362 25.70 5.80 -12.91
CA THR A 362 25.80 5.82 -14.38
C THR A 362 24.47 5.59 -15.08
N GLY A 363 23.51 4.96 -14.40
CA GLY A 363 22.20 4.59 -14.92
C GLY A 363 21.57 3.55 -14.00
N PHE A 364 20.60 2.79 -14.51
CA PHE A 364 19.87 1.82 -13.69
C PHE A 364 20.74 0.63 -13.27
N GLU A 365 21.55 0.09 -14.18
CA GLU A 365 22.50 -0.97 -13.84
C GLU A 365 23.56 -0.44 -12.89
N GLY A 366 24.09 0.77 -13.14
CA GLY A 366 24.99 1.45 -12.21
C GLY A 366 24.41 1.61 -10.80
N ALA A 367 23.11 1.90 -10.68
CA ALA A 367 22.43 2.03 -9.39
C ALA A 367 22.34 0.68 -8.64
N ILE A 368 22.01 -0.40 -9.34
CA ILE A 368 22.02 -1.77 -8.79
C ILE A 368 23.42 -2.11 -8.28
N ASP A 369 24.41 -1.93 -9.14
CA ASP A 369 25.81 -2.20 -8.88
C ASP A 369 26.35 -1.44 -7.66
N SER A 370 26.02 -0.14 -7.56
CA SER A 370 26.38 0.67 -6.41
C SER A 370 25.77 0.13 -5.13
N LEU A 371 24.48 -0.24 -5.11
CA LEU A 371 23.85 -0.84 -3.93
C LEU A 371 24.43 -2.23 -3.60
N VAL A 372 24.76 -3.05 -4.60
CA VAL A 372 25.40 -4.36 -4.40
C VAL A 372 26.78 -4.18 -3.77
N ARG A 373 27.62 -3.28 -4.30
CA ARG A 373 28.94 -2.94 -3.72
C ARG A 373 28.81 -2.45 -2.29
N MET A 374 27.87 -1.54 -2.02
CA MET A 374 27.60 -1.06 -0.67
C MET A 374 27.15 -2.18 0.26
N GLY A 375 26.29 -3.08 -0.21
CA GLY A 375 25.85 -4.25 0.55
C GLY A 375 27.01 -5.20 0.90
N GLN A 376 27.97 -5.39 0.00
CA GLN A 376 29.17 -6.19 0.26
C GLN A 376 30.10 -5.50 1.28
N LEU A 377 30.20 -4.17 1.25
CA LEU A 377 30.94 -3.43 2.27
C LEU A 377 30.29 -3.56 3.66
N LEU A 378 28.97 -3.38 3.72
CA LEU A 378 28.17 -3.54 4.94
C LEU A 378 28.31 -4.95 5.53
N GLU A 379 28.41 -5.96 4.68
CA GLU A 379 28.64 -7.34 5.09
C GLU A 379 29.94 -7.53 5.87
N ARG A 380 31.04 -6.90 5.43
CA ARG A 380 32.36 -6.97 6.09
C ARG A 380 32.33 -6.34 7.49
N GLU A 381 31.53 -5.29 7.66
CA GLU A 381 31.38 -4.56 8.93
C GLU A 381 30.22 -5.07 9.80
N HIS A 382 29.59 -6.21 9.43
CA HIS A 382 28.41 -6.75 10.11
C HIS A 382 27.26 -5.74 10.25
N LYS A 383 27.10 -4.86 9.26
CA LYS A 383 26.05 -3.85 9.17
C LYS A 383 25.01 -4.21 8.13
N VAL A 384 23.85 -3.56 8.17
CA VAL A 384 22.76 -3.72 7.21
C VAL A 384 22.25 -2.33 6.81
N MET A 385 21.81 -2.18 5.57
CA MET A 385 21.15 -0.99 5.05
C MET A 385 19.68 -1.30 4.77
N PHE A 386 18.76 -0.49 5.29
CA PHE A 386 17.34 -0.53 4.96
C PHE A 386 16.91 0.69 4.15
N ILE A 387 16.22 0.44 3.04
CA ILE A 387 15.56 1.47 2.23
C ILE A 387 14.06 1.17 2.29
N PHE A 388 13.32 1.93 3.10
CA PHE A 388 11.86 1.81 3.18
C PHE A 388 11.19 2.69 2.13
N LEU A 389 10.24 2.11 1.41
CA LEU A 389 9.31 2.78 0.50
C LEU A 389 7.92 2.77 1.17
N ASP A 390 7.56 3.88 1.80
CA ASP A 390 6.24 4.05 2.42
C ASP A 390 5.20 4.48 1.38
N GLN A 391 3.94 4.16 1.66
CA GLN A 391 2.81 4.40 0.74
C GLN A 391 3.07 3.88 -0.68
N PHE A 392 3.68 2.70 -0.75
CA PHE A 392 4.13 2.05 -1.98
C PHE A 392 2.98 1.80 -2.97
N GLU A 393 1.73 1.73 -2.49
CA GLU A 393 0.57 1.57 -3.35
C GLU A 393 0.42 2.64 -4.43
N ASN A 394 0.97 3.83 -4.21
CA ASN A 394 0.91 4.91 -5.19
C ASN A 394 1.72 4.58 -6.46
N LEU A 395 2.71 3.69 -6.36
CA LEU A 395 3.49 3.24 -7.50
C LEU A 395 2.76 2.19 -8.34
N PHE A 396 1.66 1.60 -7.84
CA PHE A 396 0.86 0.66 -8.62
C PHE A 396 0.23 1.31 -9.87
N PHE A 397 0.07 2.63 -9.85
CA PHE A 397 -0.41 3.41 -10.99
C PHE A 397 0.73 3.89 -11.91
N LEU A 398 1.99 3.71 -11.52
CA LEU A 398 3.18 4.08 -12.29
C LEU A 398 3.92 2.82 -12.75
N SER A 399 3.40 2.16 -13.79
CA SER A 399 3.84 0.81 -14.16
C SER A 399 5.34 0.69 -14.47
N ASP A 400 5.95 1.73 -15.05
CA ASP A 400 7.38 1.72 -15.41
C ASP A 400 8.27 1.84 -14.17
N VAL A 401 7.89 2.69 -13.21
CA VAL A 401 8.59 2.83 -11.92
C VAL A 401 8.47 1.53 -11.11
N LEU A 402 7.26 0.95 -11.06
CA LEU A 402 7.01 -0.30 -10.35
C LEU A 402 7.84 -1.46 -10.93
N LYS A 403 7.94 -1.55 -12.27
CA LYS A 403 8.78 -2.55 -12.94
C LYS A 403 10.26 -2.39 -12.56
N ARG A 404 10.79 -1.16 -12.58
CA ARG A 404 12.18 -0.89 -12.19
C ARG A 404 12.45 -1.22 -10.72
N ILE A 405 11.52 -0.92 -9.81
CA ILE A 405 11.69 -1.28 -8.39
C ILE A 405 11.64 -2.79 -8.20
N LYS A 406 10.74 -3.50 -8.90
CA LYS A 406 10.70 -4.97 -8.88
C LYS A 406 12.04 -5.55 -9.36
N GLU A 407 12.58 -5.05 -10.46
CA GLU A 407 13.86 -5.51 -11.00
C GLU A 407 15.01 -5.24 -10.03
N LEU A 408 15.11 -4.02 -9.49
CA LEU A 408 16.09 -3.66 -8.45
C LEU A 408 16.00 -4.61 -7.25
N PHE A 409 14.79 -4.85 -6.76
CA PHE A 409 14.52 -5.76 -5.65
C PHE A 409 15.01 -7.18 -5.93
N LEU A 410 14.65 -7.75 -7.08
CA LEU A 410 15.05 -9.11 -7.45
C LEU A 410 16.57 -9.23 -7.59
N LYS A 411 17.24 -8.23 -8.19
CA LYS A 411 18.70 -8.19 -8.31
C LYS A 411 19.40 -8.12 -6.95
N ILE A 412 18.89 -7.30 -6.02
CA ILE A 412 19.42 -7.23 -4.64
C ILE A 412 19.20 -8.58 -3.92
N GLN A 413 18.04 -9.20 -4.10
CA GLN A 413 17.73 -10.50 -3.51
C GLN A 413 18.63 -11.61 -4.07
N ASP A 414 18.87 -11.65 -5.37
CA ASP A 414 19.76 -12.63 -6.01
C ASP A 414 21.21 -12.44 -5.59
N ALA A 415 21.67 -11.19 -5.44
CA ALA A 415 23.01 -10.88 -4.95
C ALA A 415 23.19 -11.19 -3.46
N GLN A 416 22.10 -11.29 -2.69
CA GLN A 416 22.09 -11.62 -1.26
C GLN A 416 23.03 -10.76 -0.39
N THR A 417 23.24 -9.49 -0.75
CA THR A 417 24.09 -8.57 0.00
C THR A 417 23.37 -7.99 1.23
N ASN A 418 24.04 -7.20 2.08
CA ASN A 418 23.43 -6.63 3.29
C ASN A 418 22.54 -5.38 3.04
N VAL A 419 21.88 -5.29 1.86
CA VAL A 419 20.87 -4.27 1.55
C VAL A 419 19.48 -4.90 1.60
N VAL A 420 18.52 -4.21 2.23
CA VAL A 420 17.15 -4.66 2.42
C VAL A 420 16.17 -3.60 1.95
N LEU A 421 15.18 -4.00 1.14
CA LEU A 421 14.09 -3.13 0.74
C LEU A 421 12.86 -3.35 1.64
N GLY A 422 12.36 -2.28 2.24
CA GLY A 422 11.14 -2.29 3.02
C GLY A 422 9.97 -1.71 2.24
N PHE A 423 8.83 -2.39 2.23
CA PHE A 423 7.62 -1.92 1.57
C PHE A 423 6.50 -1.71 2.61
N SER A 424 5.68 -0.69 2.40
CA SER A 424 4.49 -0.44 3.22
C SER A 424 3.33 -0.06 2.30
N TRP A 425 2.24 -0.85 2.33
CA TRP A 425 1.05 -0.59 1.52
C TRP A 425 -0.27 -1.01 2.18
N LYS A 426 -1.39 -0.63 1.55
CA LYS A 426 -2.74 -0.94 2.04
C LYS A 426 -3.20 -2.37 1.69
N SER A 427 -3.80 -3.06 2.65
CA SER A 427 -4.31 -4.43 2.48
C SER A 427 -5.64 -4.53 1.71
N ASP A 428 -6.38 -3.43 1.59
CA ASP A 428 -7.72 -3.37 0.97
C ASP A 428 -7.70 -3.07 -0.55
N LEU A 429 -6.52 -2.89 -1.15
CA LEU A 429 -6.33 -2.69 -2.59
C LEU A 429 -6.61 -3.94 -3.45
N VAL A 430 -7.14 -5.02 -2.85
CA VAL A 430 -7.26 -6.35 -3.48
C VAL A 430 -8.42 -6.42 -4.49
N SER A 431 -9.31 -5.45 -4.55
CA SER A 431 -10.65 -5.70 -5.12
C SER A 431 -11.07 -4.89 -6.36
N VAL A 432 -10.22 -4.06 -6.98
CA VAL A 432 -10.71 -3.19 -8.07
C VAL A 432 -9.78 -3.20 -9.29
N THR A 433 -10.32 -3.75 -10.39
CA THR A 433 -9.84 -3.77 -11.79
C THR A 433 -8.88 -4.88 -12.22
N SER A 434 -9.24 -5.59 -13.29
CA SER A 434 -8.41 -6.57 -14.03
C SER A 434 -7.15 -5.99 -14.68
N GLU A 435 -6.90 -4.69 -14.55
CA GLU A 435 -5.77 -3.95 -15.12
C GLU A 435 -4.71 -3.57 -14.08
N PHE A 436 -4.94 -3.86 -12.79
CA PHE A 436 -3.94 -3.66 -11.75
C PHE A 436 -2.72 -4.57 -12.01
N PRO A 437 -1.47 -4.12 -11.75
CA PRO A 437 -0.27 -4.94 -11.95
C PRO A 437 -0.12 -6.02 -10.86
N TYR A 438 -1.15 -6.86 -10.69
CA TYR A 438 -1.24 -7.90 -9.67
C TYR A 438 0.00 -8.78 -9.66
N GLN A 439 0.47 -9.20 -10.84
CA GLN A 439 1.65 -10.06 -10.95
C GLN A 439 2.90 -9.43 -10.34
N THR A 440 3.13 -8.13 -10.56
CA THR A 440 4.31 -7.44 -10.02
C THR A 440 4.20 -7.26 -8.52
N ARG A 441 3.04 -6.81 -8.02
CA ARG A 441 2.76 -6.71 -6.59
C ARG A 441 2.95 -8.05 -5.90
N ASP A 442 2.33 -9.10 -6.43
CA ASP A 442 2.36 -10.44 -5.85
C ASP A 442 3.79 -11.00 -5.87
N THR A 443 4.57 -10.74 -6.91
CA THR A 443 6.00 -11.10 -6.93
C THR A 443 6.77 -10.46 -5.77
N ILE A 444 6.58 -9.15 -5.55
CA ILE A 444 7.22 -8.44 -4.43
C ILE A 444 6.74 -9.02 -3.10
N ALA A 445 5.44 -9.22 -2.96
CA ALA A 445 4.81 -9.66 -1.72
C ALA A 445 5.17 -11.11 -1.35
N ASP A 446 5.21 -12.02 -2.32
CA ASP A 446 5.57 -13.44 -2.15
C ASP A 446 7.06 -13.63 -1.85
N SER A 447 7.89 -12.73 -2.35
CA SER A 447 9.34 -12.73 -2.08
C SER A 447 9.71 -11.98 -0.78
N SER A 448 8.75 -11.28 -0.16
CA SER A 448 8.98 -10.46 1.04
C SER A 448 8.54 -11.12 2.33
N LYS A 449 9.23 -10.78 3.44
CA LYS A 449 8.75 -11.14 4.77
C LYS A 449 7.53 -10.28 5.14
N ARG A 450 6.33 -10.83 4.98
CA ARG A 450 5.07 -10.13 5.28
C ARG A 450 4.82 -9.98 6.79
N ILE A 451 4.44 -8.78 7.20
CA ILE A 451 4.02 -8.43 8.56
C ILE A 451 2.74 -7.60 8.47
N THR A 452 1.63 -8.23 8.86
CA THR A 452 0.34 -7.56 9.00
C THR A 452 0.29 -6.81 10.33
N LEU A 453 -0.25 -5.59 10.30
CA LEU A 453 -0.55 -4.82 11.50
C LEU A 453 -2.01 -5.05 11.89
N ASP A 454 -2.24 -5.28 13.18
CA ASP A 454 -3.58 -5.52 13.74
C ASP A 454 -4.21 -4.23 14.31
N ALA A 455 -5.46 -4.27 14.79
CA ALA A 455 -5.96 -3.18 15.62
C ALA A 455 -5.12 -3.06 16.92
N PHE A 456 -5.11 -1.89 17.56
CA PHE A 456 -4.46 -1.76 18.86
C PHE A 456 -5.08 -2.69 19.89
N SER A 457 -4.20 -3.39 20.59
CA SER A 457 -4.52 -4.08 21.83
C SER A 457 -4.86 -3.10 22.93
N LYS A 458 -5.37 -3.64 24.04
CA LYS A 458 -5.58 -2.89 25.28
C LYS A 458 -4.28 -2.26 25.75
N GLU A 459 -3.18 -3.00 25.76
CA GLU A 459 -1.88 -2.54 26.26
C GLU A 459 -1.39 -1.32 25.47
N GLU A 460 -1.52 -1.36 24.15
CA GLU A 460 -1.15 -0.26 23.24
C GLU A 460 -2.08 0.95 23.40
N THR A 461 -3.39 0.69 23.51
CA THR A 461 -4.40 1.72 23.79
C THR A 461 -4.09 2.42 25.12
N ASP A 462 -3.83 1.65 26.17
CA ASP A 462 -3.53 2.14 27.50
C ASP A 462 -2.23 2.96 27.52
N ALA A 463 -1.20 2.53 26.79
CA ALA A 463 0.05 3.26 26.67
C ALA A 463 -0.13 4.62 25.98
N LEU A 464 -0.96 4.72 24.94
CA LEU A 464 -1.24 6.01 24.28
C LEU A 464 -2.08 6.94 25.18
N LEU A 465 -3.03 6.39 25.95
CA LEU A 465 -3.80 7.15 26.94
C LEU A 465 -2.95 7.63 28.12
N ASP A 466 -1.89 6.91 28.45
CA ASP A 466 -0.90 7.38 29.44
C ASP A 466 -0.05 8.53 28.91
N LYS A 467 0.25 8.58 27.59
CA LYS A 467 0.81 9.78 26.97
C LYS A 467 -0.16 10.96 27.06
N LEU A 468 -1.46 10.73 26.86
CA LEU A 468 -2.46 11.80 27.01
C LEU A 468 -2.46 12.37 28.42
N ARG A 469 -2.45 11.50 29.44
CA ARG A 469 -2.37 11.90 30.85
C ARG A 469 -1.18 12.84 31.10
N ILE A 470 -0.01 12.50 30.55
CA ILE A 470 1.21 13.30 30.69
C ILE A 470 1.05 14.65 30.00
N GLU A 471 0.58 14.66 28.76
CA GLU A 471 0.40 15.88 27.95
C GLU A 471 -0.58 16.88 28.55
N ILE A 472 -1.65 16.42 29.20
CA ILE A 472 -2.63 17.30 29.88
C ILE A 472 -2.19 17.69 31.31
N GLY A 473 -0.99 17.30 31.74
CA GLY A 473 -0.47 17.58 33.09
C GLY A 473 -1.28 16.95 34.23
N ALA A 474 -2.07 15.90 33.96
CA ALA A 474 -2.94 15.30 34.96
C ALA A 474 -2.22 14.20 35.74
N ARG A 475 -2.43 14.13 37.06
CA ARG A 475 -1.93 13.02 37.88
C ARG A 475 -2.56 11.68 37.49
N VAL A 476 -3.86 11.70 37.14
CA VAL A 476 -4.64 10.52 36.76
C VAL A 476 -5.60 10.92 35.65
N LEU A 477 -5.71 10.08 34.62
CA LEU A 477 -6.79 10.15 33.64
C LEU A 477 -8.02 9.47 34.23
N ARG A 478 -9.15 10.19 34.31
CA ARG A 478 -10.39 9.68 34.89
C ARG A 478 -10.81 8.36 34.24
N LYS A 479 -11.21 7.37 35.05
CA LYS A 479 -11.50 6.01 34.58
C LYS A 479 -12.58 5.97 33.50
N ASP A 480 -13.60 6.79 33.64
CA ASP A 480 -14.69 6.91 32.67
C ASP A 480 -14.26 7.59 31.37
N LEU A 481 -13.43 8.64 31.44
CA LEU A 481 -12.85 9.27 30.25
C LEU A 481 -11.90 8.31 29.51
N ARG A 482 -11.03 7.61 30.24
CA ARG A 482 -10.12 6.61 29.69
C ARG A 482 -10.90 5.50 28.96
N PHE A 483 -11.94 5.01 29.62
CA PHE A 483 -12.81 3.99 29.06
C PHE A 483 -13.52 4.51 27.79
N LEU A 484 -14.07 5.73 27.83
CA LEU A 484 -14.75 6.35 26.69
C LEU A 484 -13.82 6.47 25.48
N LEU A 485 -12.58 6.95 25.68
CA LEU A 485 -11.59 7.10 24.61
C LEU A 485 -11.17 5.76 24.00
N SER A 486 -10.89 4.76 24.84
CA SER A 486 -10.57 3.39 24.41
C SER A 486 -11.68 2.84 23.51
N GLU A 487 -12.94 2.94 23.95
CA GLU A 487 -14.05 2.41 23.16
C GLU A 487 -14.34 3.20 21.89
N SER A 488 -14.38 4.53 21.97
CA SER A 488 -14.62 5.41 20.83
C SER A 488 -13.53 5.29 19.77
N SER A 489 -12.31 4.92 20.15
CA SER A 489 -11.22 4.68 19.19
C SER A 489 -11.40 3.43 18.33
N GLN A 490 -12.20 2.47 18.80
CA GLN A 490 -12.40 1.18 18.14
C GLN A 490 -11.09 0.39 17.88
N GLY A 491 -10.03 0.68 18.65
CA GLY A 491 -8.70 0.11 18.44
C GLY A 491 -7.95 0.70 17.24
N TYR A 492 -8.46 1.75 16.61
CA TYR A 492 -7.76 2.43 15.52
C TYR A 492 -6.78 3.48 16.07
N PRO A 493 -5.47 3.37 15.77
CA PRO A 493 -4.45 4.29 16.29
C PRO A 493 -4.71 5.74 15.91
N TRP A 494 -5.08 5.97 14.66
CA TRP A 494 -5.40 7.31 14.15
C TRP A 494 -6.56 7.97 14.92
N LEU A 495 -7.60 7.18 15.25
CA LEU A 495 -8.83 7.70 15.85
C LEU A 495 -8.57 7.99 17.32
N LEU A 496 -7.84 7.10 17.99
CA LEU A 496 -7.37 7.35 19.35
C LEU A 496 -6.52 8.63 19.40
N LYS A 497 -5.57 8.80 18.47
CA LYS A 497 -4.71 10.00 18.40
C LYS A 497 -5.56 11.27 18.21
N LYS A 498 -6.54 11.26 17.30
CA LYS A 498 -7.44 12.41 17.05
C LYS A 498 -8.36 12.70 18.24
N LEU A 499 -8.95 11.68 18.87
CA LEU A 499 -9.75 11.82 20.09
C LEU A 499 -8.92 12.41 21.23
N CYS A 500 -7.68 11.93 21.43
CA CYS A 500 -6.76 12.46 22.42
C CYS A 500 -6.40 13.94 22.14
N ALA A 501 -6.15 14.31 20.88
CA ALA A 501 -5.90 15.69 20.49
C ALA A 501 -7.08 16.61 20.84
N HIS A 502 -8.31 16.18 20.53
CA HIS A 502 -9.53 16.91 20.85
C HIS A 502 -9.74 17.06 22.36
N VAL A 503 -9.56 15.98 23.14
CA VAL A 503 -9.65 16.03 24.60
C VAL A 503 -8.59 16.95 25.21
N LYS A 504 -7.36 16.90 24.70
CA LYS A 504 -6.28 17.82 25.13
C LYS A 504 -6.70 19.27 24.91
N SER A 505 -7.17 19.61 23.71
CA SER A 505 -7.64 20.97 23.38
C SER A 505 -8.79 21.43 24.30
N GLN A 506 -9.75 20.57 24.60
CA GLN A 506 -10.87 20.92 25.49
C GLN A 506 -10.40 21.21 26.93
N ILE A 507 -9.47 20.40 27.43
CA ILE A 507 -8.92 20.57 28.79
C ILE A 507 -8.08 21.86 28.87
N GLU A 508 -7.29 22.16 27.84
CA GLU A 508 -6.52 23.40 27.74
C GLU A 508 -7.42 24.65 27.66
N GLN A 509 -8.63 24.51 27.10
CA GLN A 509 -9.67 25.55 27.10
C GLN A 509 -10.43 25.65 28.44
N GLY A 510 -10.05 24.86 29.46
CA GLY A 510 -10.60 24.91 30.81
C GLY A 510 -11.77 23.95 31.07
N ILE A 511 -12.12 23.06 30.14
CA ILE A 511 -13.18 22.06 30.35
C ILE A 511 -12.64 20.93 31.25
N SER A 512 -13.39 20.57 32.29
CA SER A 512 -12.95 19.51 33.21
C SER A 512 -13.03 18.13 32.56
N GLN A 513 -12.15 17.19 32.95
CA GLN A 513 -12.21 15.79 32.48
C GLN A 513 -13.60 15.14 32.70
N ALA A 514 -14.32 15.55 33.75
CA ALA A 514 -15.66 15.05 34.04
C ALA A 514 -16.66 15.48 32.98
N ASP A 515 -16.57 16.73 32.52
CA ASP A 515 -17.49 17.30 31.55
C ASP A 515 -17.21 16.78 30.14
N VAL A 516 -15.92 16.60 29.79
CA VAL A 516 -15.51 15.92 28.55
C VAL A 516 -16.05 14.49 28.48
N ALA A 517 -15.99 13.73 29.58
CA ALA A 517 -16.57 12.39 29.62
C ALA A 517 -18.11 12.40 29.47
N ASN A 518 -18.77 13.50 29.86
CA ASN A 518 -20.22 13.63 29.82
C ASN A 518 -20.77 14.16 28.48
N SER A 519 -19.95 14.84 27.66
CA SER A 519 -20.40 15.38 26.36
C SER A 519 -20.65 14.30 25.30
N PHE A 520 -20.17 13.07 25.54
CA PHE A 520 -20.09 11.94 24.61
C PHE A 520 -19.40 12.32 23.29
N LEU A 521 -18.24 11.72 23.02
CA LEU A 521 -17.43 12.02 21.84
C LEU A 521 -18.18 11.63 20.55
N ASN A 522 -18.35 12.57 19.63
CA ASN A 522 -18.86 12.32 18.29
C ASN A 522 -17.71 12.29 17.30
N VAL A 523 -17.48 11.14 16.66
CA VAL A 523 -16.40 11.00 15.68
C VAL A 523 -16.62 11.93 14.49
N GLU A 524 -17.86 12.14 14.04
CA GLU A 524 -18.16 13.04 12.92
C GLU A 524 -17.85 14.51 13.27
N GLU A 525 -18.08 14.90 14.52
CA GLU A 525 -17.76 16.24 15.00
C GLU A 525 -16.26 16.53 14.90
N LEU A 526 -15.40 15.54 15.13
CA LEU A 526 -13.94 15.69 14.96
C LEU A 526 -13.54 16.08 13.54
N PHE A 527 -14.31 15.69 12.53
CA PHE A 527 -14.04 16.05 11.14
C PHE A 527 -14.67 17.39 10.77
N ARG A 528 -15.86 17.70 11.31
CA ARG A 528 -16.48 19.02 11.16
C ARG A 528 -15.65 20.13 11.81
N GLU A 529 -14.97 19.83 12.91
CA GLU A 529 -14.04 20.74 13.57
C GLU A 529 -12.84 21.10 12.69
N ASP A 530 -12.29 20.16 11.92
CA ASP A 530 -11.19 20.44 10.98
C ASP A 530 -11.60 21.45 9.89
N LEU A 531 -12.88 21.44 9.48
CA LEU A 531 -13.44 22.37 8.50
C LEU A 531 -13.84 23.72 9.11
N ARG A 532 -13.85 23.82 10.45
CA ARG A 532 -14.39 24.99 11.13
C ARG A 532 -13.50 26.21 10.90
N GLY A 533 -14.13 27.31 10.49
CA GLY A 533 -13.44 28.57 10.25
C GLY A 533 -12.64 28.61 8.94
N LEU A 534 -12.92 27.71 8.00
CA LEU A 534 -12.56 27.87 6.60
C LEU A 534 -13.54 28.82 5.90
N SER A 535 -13.06 29.59 4.92
CA SER A 535 -13.94 30.30 3.99
C SER A 535 -14.60 29.34 3.00
N VAL A 536 -15.65 29.81 2.30
CA VAL A 536 -16.33 29.00 1.27
C VAL A 536 -15.36 28.61 0.15
N GLU A 537 -14.45 29.52 -0.21
CA GLU A 537 -13.42 29.31 -1.22
C GLU A 537 -12.35 28.31 -0.75
N GLU A 538 -11.93 28.38 0.53
CA GLU A 538 -11.00 27.41 1.12
C GLU A 538 -11.60 26.00 1.17
N GLU A 539 -12.88 25.89 1.55
CA GLU A 539 -13.56 24.60 1.60
C GLU A 539 -13.79 24.00 0.19
N ASP A 540 -14.18 24.81 -0.80
CA ASP A 540 -14.32 24.34 -2.19
C ASP A 540 -12.98 23.86 -2.76
N ALA A 541 -11.90 24.63 -2.54
CA ALA A 541 -10.56 24.24 -2.96
C ALA A 541 -10.13 22.92 -2.30
N LEU A 542 -10.35 22.77 -1.00
CA LEU A 542 -10.01 21.55 -0.26
C LEU A 542 -10.75 20.31 -0.80
N ARG A 543 -12.06 20.44 -1.10
CA ARG A 543 -12.87 19.34 -1.67
C ARG A 543 -12.45 18.99 -3.10
N ARG A 544 -12.10 19.98 -3.92
CA ARG A 544 -11.60 19.74 -5.29
C ARG A 544 -10.26 19.02 -5.28
N ILE A 545 -9.31 19.46 -4.44
CA ILE A 545 -8.03 18.76 -4.25
C ILE A 545 -8.27 17.32 -3.80
N ALA A 546 -9.17 17.10 -2.84
CA ALA A 546 -9.47 15.76 -2.31
C ALA A 546 -9.99 14.77 -3.37
N ASN A 547 -10.65 15.23 -4.43
CA ASN A 547 -11.13 14.36 -5.51
C ASN A 547 -10.01 13.82 -6.40
N VAL A 548 -8.89 14.54 -6.51
CA VAL A 548 -7.81 14.24 -7.47
C VAL A 548 -6.45 13.97 -6.80
N ALA A 549 -6.35 14.17 -5.49
CA ALA A 549 -5.12 13.97 -4.74
C ALA A 549 -4.66 12.48 -4.73
N PRO A 550 -3.34 12.21 -4.78
CA PRO A 550 -2.24 13.18 -4.90
C PRO A 550 -2.14 13.78 -6.32
N ILE A 551 -2.00 15.10 -6.43
CA ILE A 551 -2.01 15.84 -7.71
C ILE A 551 -0.74 16.70 -7.87
N ASN A 552 -0.23 16.83 -9.10
CA ASN A 552 0.93 17.69 -9.37
C ASN A 552 0.55 19.17 -9.16
N ILE A 553 1.45 19.94 -8.53
CA ILE A 553 1.27 21.38 -8.28
C ILE A 553 1.03 22.15 -9.59
N LEU A 554 1.66 21.72 -10.70
CA LEU A 554 1.51 22.32 -12.01
C LEU A 554 0.14 22.00 -12.65
N GLU A 555 -0.40 20.81 -12.40
CA GLU A 555 -1.71 20.37 -12.91
C GLU A 555 -2.87 21.09 -12.21
N LEU A 556 -2.67 21.53 -10.96
CA LEU A 556 -3.65 22.32 -10.23
C LEU A 556 -3.95 23.67 -10.91
N GLY A 557 -3.06 24.14 -11.78
CA GLY A 557 -3.20 25.38 -12.54
C GLY A 557 -3.29 26.64 -11.67
N GLU A 558 -3.74 27.74 -12.28
CA GLU A 558 -4.09 29.00 -11.57
C GLU A 558 -5.54 28.99 -11.04
N GLU A 559 -6.19 27.82 -10.99
CA GLU A 559 -7.61 27.69 -10.63
C GLU A 559 -7.89 28.18 -9.19
N PHE A 560 -6.91 28.05 -8.30
CA PHE A 560 -6.99 28.53 -6.93
C PHE A 560 -5.97 29.64 -6.68
N SER A 561 -6.37 30.66 -5.92
CA SER A 561 -5.43 31.70 -5.51
C SER A 561 -4.30 31.10 -4.63
N PRO A 562 -3.03 31.51 -4.81
CA PRO A 562 -1.93 31.00 -4.00
C PRO A 562 -2.13 31.17 -2.48
N GLY A 563 -2.84 32.23 -2.08
CA GLY A 563 -3.17 32.49 -0.67
C GLY A 563 -4.11 31.44 -0.07
N VAL A 564 -5.09 30.94 -0.84
CA VAL A 564 -5.99 29.86 -0.39
C VAL A 564 -5.23 28.57 -0.17
N ILE A 565 -4.41 28.16 -1.15
CA ILE A 565 -3.59 26.94 -1.03
C ILE A 565 -2.61 27.06 0.14
N GLN A 566 -1.94 28.20 0.29
CA GLN A 566 -1.02 28.43 1.40
C GLN A 566 -1.73 28.39 2.76
N SER A 567 -2.94 28.93 2.86
CA SER A 567 -3.76 28.82 4.09
C SER A 567 -4.09 27.37 4.43
N LEU A 568 -4.52 26.57 3.45
CA LEU A 568 -4.81 25.14 3.64
C LEU A 568 -3.57 24.33 4.04
N VAL A 569 -2.40 24.66 3.48
CA VAL A 569 -1.10 24.07 3.86
C VAL A 569 -0.68 24.48 5.26
N HIS A 570 -0.82 25.75 5.64
CA HIS A 570 -0.53 26.24 7.00
C HIS A 570 -1.43 25.58 8.05
N ARG A 571 -2.71 25.37 7.72
CA ARG A 571 -3.65 24.60 8.54
C ARG A 571 -3.43 23.09 8.50
N ARG A 572 -2.50 22.62 7.65
CA ARG A 572 -2.14 21.20 7.46
C ARG A 572 -3.29 20.33 6.99
N LEU A 573 -4.27 20.92 6.32
CA LEU A 573 -5.35 20.19 5.66
C LEU A 573 -4.88 19.64 4.30
N VAL A 574 -3.97 20.38 3.66
CA VAL A 574 -3.21 19.98 2.48
C VAL A 574 -1.74 19.82 2.88
N VAL A 575 -1.08 18.79 2.38
CA VAL A 575 0.34 18.50 2.61
C VAL A 575 1.06 18.50 1.26
N ARG A 576 2.25 19.11 1.22
CA ARG A 576 3.13 19.11 0.04
C ARG A 576 4.15 17.99 0.14
N ILE A 577 4.24 17.18 -0.91
CA ILE A 577 5.17 16.05 -1.03
C ILE A 577 5.88 16.21 -2.37
N GLY A 578 7.09 16.79 -2.34
CA GLY A 578 7.86 17.11 -3.54
C GLY A 578 7.10 18.11 -4.42
N SER A 579 6.81 17.69 -5.66
CA SER A 579 6.03 18.47 -6.63
C SER A 579 4.52 18.23 -6.56
N LYS A 580 4.01 17.51 -5.55
CA LYS A 580 2.58 17.17 -5.42
C LYS A 580 1.93 17.73 -4.16
N TYR A 581 0.62 17.99 -4.26
CA TYR A 581 -0.26 18.21 -3.13
C TYR A 581 -1.08 16.96 -2.83
N ASP A 582 -1.27 16.69 -1.54
CA ASP A 582 -2.14 15.65 -1.04
C ASP A 582 -2.97 16.14 0.15
N ILE A 583 -4.06 15.45 0.47
CA ILE A 583 -4.79 15.62 1.73
C ILE A 583 -4.00 14.89 2.83
N TYR A 584 -3.96 15.46 4.04
CA TYR A 584 -3.15 14.91 5.13
C TYR A 584 -3.42 13.44 5.43
N TRP A 585 -4.60 12.93 5.10
CA TRP A 585 -4.97 11.54 5.35
C TRP A 585 -6.12 11.03 4.49
N ASP A 586 -6.06 9.75 4.08
CA ASP A 586 -7.06 9.12 3.21
C ASP A 586 -8.47 9.16 3.80
N ILE A 587 -8.65 8.84 5.08
CA ILE A 587 -9.98 8.80 5.70
C ILE A 587 -10.61 10.20 5.74
N PHE A 588 -9.79 11.25 5.85
CA PHE A 588 -10.28 12.61 5.72
C PHE A 588 -10.63 12.96 4.27
N ARG A 589 -9.82 12.50 3.31
CA ARG A 589 -10.12 12.62 1.87
C ARG A 589 -11.47 11.96 1.54
N ASP A 590 -11.71 10.75 2.03
CA ASP A 590 -12.98 10.05 1.87
C ASP A 590 -14.14 10.84 2.51
N TYR A 591 -13.94 11.39 3.70
CA TYR A 591 -14.93 12.26 4.35
C TYR A 591 -15.24 13.52 3.51
N LEU A 592 -14.23 14.15 2.91
CA LEU A 592 -14.42 15.31 2.03
C LEU A 592 -15.20 14.95 0.76
N ASN A 593 -14.96 13.77 0.19
CA ASN A 593 -15.58 13.32 -1.06
C ASN A 593 -17.01 12.79 -0.85
N PHE A 594 -17.27 12.09 0.26
CA PHE A 594 -18.56 11.41 0.51
C PHE A 594 -19.44 12.05 1.59
N GLY A 595 -18.91 13.01 2.35
CA GLY A 595 -19.64 13.72 3.42
C GLY A 595 -19.93 12.90 4.68
N HIS A 596 -19.43 11.67 4.77
CA HIS A 596 -19.58 10.80 5.94
C HIS A 596 -18.27 10.06 6.24
N VAL A 597 -18.03 9.77 7.51
CA VAL A 597 -16.80 9.10 7.94
C VAL A 597 -16.88 7.61 7.57
N PRO A 598 -15.89 7.04 6.86
CA PRO A 598 -15.92 5.63 6.41
C PRO A 598 -15.56 4.63 7.53
N VAL A 599 -16.03 4.88 8.76
CA VAL A 599 -15.86 3.98 9.90
C VAL A 599 -17.21 3.33 10.16
N GLN A 600 -17.28 2.01 10.02
CA GLN A 600 -18.47 1.26 10.43
C GLN A 600 -18.71 1.44 11.93
N ASP A 601 -19.98 1.53 12.32
CA ASP A 601 -20.36 1.62 13.72
C ASP A 601 -19.86 0.39 14.48
N ASN A 602 -18.88 0.56 15.37
CA ASN A 602 -18.35 -0.51 16.20
C ASN A 602 -18.44 -0.11 17.67
N TYR A 603 -19.56 -0.46 18.31
CA TYR A 603 -19.84 -0.09 19.70
C TYR A 603 -20.48 -1.22 20.50
N ILE A 604 -20.22 -1.23 21.81
CA ILE A 604 -20.85 -2.16 22.77
C ILE A 604 -22.08 -1.51 23.40
N LEU A 605 -23.22 -2.21 23.29
CA LEU A 605 -24.45 -1.91 24.02
C LEU A 605 -24.35 -2.46 25.45
N ARG A 606 -24.54 -1.57 26.44
CA ARG A 606 -24.36 -1.88 27.87
C ARG A 606 -25.65 -1.97 28.65
N THR A 607 -26.77 -1.68 28.02
CA THR A 607 -28.05 -1.64 28.67
C THR A 607 -28.99 -2.69 28.10
N GLN A 608 -29.90 -3.15 28.95
CA GLN A 608 -30.98 -4.00 28.50
C GLN A 608 -31.94 -3.17 27.65
N VAL A 609 -32.42 -3.78 26.57
CA VAL A 609 -33.42 -3.20 25.66
C VAL A 609 -34.58 -2.55 26.42
N GLY A 610 -35.09 -3.21 27.46
CA GLY A 610 -36.20 -2.71 28.28
C GLY A 610 -35.97 -1.35 28.92
N SER A 611 -34.72 -1.03 29.31
CA SER A 611 -34.38 0.27 29.88
C SER A 611 -34.49 1.37 28.82
N VAL A 612 -33.96 1.13 27.62
CA VAL A 612 -34.04 2.05 26.48
C VAL A 612 -35.48 2.23 26.03
N LEU A 613 -36.26 1.14 25.91
CA LEU A 613 -37.69 1.22 25.57
C LEU A 613 -38.47 2.10 26.55
N LYS A 614 -38.21 1.93 27.86
CA LYS A 614 -38.87 2.71 28.91
C LYS A 614 -38.53 4.20 28.81
N THR A 615 -37.26 4.54 28.60
CA THR A 615 -36.81 5.95 28.51
C THR A 615 -37.18 6.61 27.18
N THR A 616 -37.19 5.88 26.07
CA THR A 616 -37.73 6.38 24.79
C THR A 616 -39.21 6.72 24.93
N LYS A 617 -40.00 5.85 25.58
CA LYS A 617 -41.42 6.11 25.81
C LYS A 617 -41.66 7.30 26.74
N LEU A 618 -40.80 7.49 27.74
CA LEU A 618 -40.81 8.69 28.59
C LEU A 618 -40.62 9.96 27.75
N LEU A 619 -39.61 10.01 26.88
CA LEU A 619 -39.38 11.18 26.02
C LEU A 619 -40.54 11.44 25.05
N VAL A 620 -41.19 10.40 24.51
CA VAL A 620 -42.38 10.57 23.66
C VAL A 620 -43.54 11.20 24.43
N ASN A 621 -43.72 10.85 25.71
CA ASN A 621 -44.77 11.42 26.55
C ASN A 621 -44.48 12.87 26.96
N GLU A 622 -43.21 13.24 27.10
CA GLU A 622 -42.74 14.56 27.52
C GLU A 622 -42.33 15.44 26.33
N ASN A 623 -43.15 15.50 25.28
CA ASN A 623 -42.96 16.37 24.11
C ASN A 623 -41.58 16.27 23.41
N ARG A 624 -40.90 15.11 23.50
CA ARG A 624 -39.62 14.80 22.82
C ARG A 624 -38.40 15.56 23.34
N GLU A 625 -38.50 16.32 24.42
CA GLU A 625 -37.36 17.05 24.99
C GLU A 625 -37.45 17.11 26.52
N LEU A 626 -36.35 16.78 27.20
CA LEU A 626 -36.23 16.89 28.66
C LEU A 626 -34.87 17.48 29.04
N SER A 627 -34.80 18.25 30.13
CA SER A 627 -33.51 18.60 30.72
C SER A 627 -32.82 17.35 31.30
N MET A 628 -31.50 17.37 31.38
CA MET A 628 -30.72 16.25 31.94
C MET A 628 -31.07 15.96 33.42
N SER A 629 -31.47 16.98 34.18
CA SER A 629 -31.99 16.80 35.54
C SER A 629 -33.34 16.08 35.53
N ASP A 630 -34.28 16.53 34.71
CA ASP A 630 -35.66 16.00 34.67
C ASP A 630 -35.65 14.57 34.12
N PHE A 631 -34.83 14.29 33.10
CA PHE A 631 -34.66 12.94 32.58
C PHE A 631 -34.21 11.96 33.68
N ARG A 632 -33.29 12.40 34.55
CA ARG A 632 -32.77 11.54 35.64
C ARG A 632 -33.81 11.31 36.73
N GLU A 633 -34.57 12.34 37.07
CA GLU A 633 -35.63 12.25 38.07
C GLU A 633 -36.78 11.36 37.57
N LEU A 634 -37.31 11.65 36.37
CA LEU A 634 -38.46 10.95 35.79
C LEU A 634 -38.15 9.51 35.34
N SER A 635 -36.92 9.22 34.92
CA SER A 635 -36.52 7.84 34.54
C SER A 635 -36.41 6.91 35.76
N GLY A 636 -36.17 7.47 36.95
CA GLY A 636 -35.89 6.74 38.18
C GLY A 636 -34.57 5.96 38.17
N LEU A 637 -33.64 6.31 37.26
CA LEU A 637 -32.37 5.62 37.08
C LEU A 637 -31.28 6.23 37.98
N LYS A 638 -30.42 5.38 38.55
CA LYS A 638 -29.19 5.83 39.22
C LYS A 638 -28.29 6.57 38.23
N LYS A 639 -27.45 7.50 38.70
CA LYS A 639 -26.56 8.34 37.87
C LYS A 639 -25.84 7.56 36.75
N ASN A 640 -25.14 6.49 37.10
CA ASN A 640 -24.38 5.68 36.13
C ASN A 640 -25.30 4.90 35.17
N SER A 641 -26.46 4.45 35.63
CA SER A 641 -27.45 3.76 34.80
C SER A 641 -28.11 4.70 33.80
N ALA A 642 -28.45 5.93 34.21
CA ALA A 642 -28.98 6.96 33.33
C ALA A 642 -27.97 7.32 32.23
N TYR A 643 -26.70 7.47 32.59
CA TYR A 643 -25.62 7.72 31.64
C TYR A 643 -25.48 6.59 30.61
N ASN A 644 -25.41 5.32 31.04
CA ASN A 644 -25.32 4.19 30.13
C ASN A 644 -26.54 4.07 29.20
N VAL A 645 -27.74 4.39 29.69
CA VAL A 645 -28.96 4.39 28.87
C VAL A 645 -28.91 5.50 27.83
N LEU A 646 -28.57 6.73 28.22
CA LEU A 646 -28.44 7.86 27.29
C LEU A 646 -27.35 7.61 26.25
N ARG A 647 -26.22 7.02 26.67
CA ARG A 647 -25.14 6.58 25.77
C ARG A 647 -25.66 5.64 24.69
N ASP A 648 -26.30 4.55 25.10
CA ASP A 648 -26.83 3.55 24.17
C ASP A 648 -27.94 4.14 23.29
N MET A 649 -28.80 5.01 23.84
CA MET A 649 -29.82 5.73 23.06
C MET A 649 -29.20 6.62 21.97
N ARG A 650 -28.10 7.32 22.29
CA ARG A 650 -27.38 8.15 21.31
C ARG A 650 -26.71 7.29 20.23
N LEU A 651 -26.05 6.19 20.62
CA LEU A 651 -25.44 5.23 19.67
C LEU A 651 -26.48 4.61 18.72
N LEU A 652 -27.69 4.36 19.22
CA LEU A 652 -28.83 3.88 18.43
C LEU A 652 -29.52 4.99 17.63
N GLY A 653 -29.00 6.22 17.63
CA GLY A 653 -29.58 7.35 16.92
C GLY A 653 -31.00 7.72 17.38
N LEU A 654 -31.33 7.44 18.64
CA LEU A 654 -32.64 7.77 19.23
C LEU A 654 -32.67 9.19 19.77
N VAL A 655 -31.58 9.66 20.36
CA VAL A 655 -31.51 10.95 21.06
C VAL A 655 -30.28 11.75 20.66
N GLU A 656 -30.41 13.07 20.76
CA GLU A 656 -29.33 14.03 20.78
C GLU A 656 -29.21 14.65 22.18
N ILE A 657 -27.99 14.97 22.60
CA ILE A 657 -27.73 15.61 23.88
C ILE A 657 -26.99 16.91 23.57
N ALA A 658 -27.68 18.04 23.70
CA ALA A 658 -27.14 19.35 23.39
C ALA A 658 -27.46 20.32 24.53
N LYS A 659 -26.45 21.07 24.99
CA LYS A 659 -26.59 22.14 26.00
C LYS A 659 -27.34 21.73 27.28
N GLY A 660 -27.23 20.46 27.68
CA GLY A 660 -27.88 19.92 28.89
C GLY A 660 -29.31 19.41 28.70
N ASN A 661 -29.83 19.40 27.47
CA ASN A 661 -31.13 18.80 27.11
C ASN A 661 -30.95 17.48 26.37
N VAL A 662 -31.91 16.59 26.53
CA VAL A 662 -32.05 15.30 25.84
C VAL A 662 -33.23 15.40 24.90
N THR A 663 -32.97 15.37 23.60
CA THR A 663 -33.99 15.52 22.55
C THR A 663 -34.13 14.22 21.77
N LEU A 664 -35.37 13.75 21.57
CA LEU A 664 -35.66 12.56 20.78
C LEU A 664 -35.64 12.91 19.28
N LEU A 665 -34.76 12.25 18.53
CA LEU A 665 -34.56 12.49 17.09
C LEU A 665 -35.56 11.75 16.20
N VAL A 666 -36.16 10.68 16.72
CA VAL A 666 -37.04 9.79 15.95
C VAL A 666 -38.50 10.16 16.16
N SER A 667 -39.25 10.29 15.06
CA SER A 667 -40.68 10.50 15.13
C SER A 667 -41.39 9.17 15.44
N LEU A 668 -41.70 8.96 16.71
CA LEU A 668 -42.40 7.76 17.17
C LEU A 668 -43.87 8.09 17.52
N PRO A 669 -44.83 7.24 17.11
CA PRO A 669 -46.24 7.42 17.46
C PRO A 669 -46.48 7.14 18.94
N ASN A 670 -47.50 7.76 19.54
CA ASN A 670 -47.84 7.58 20.95
C ASN A 670 -48.74 6.35 21.23
N VAL A 671 -49.16 5.65 20.17
CA VAL A 671 -49.97 4.43 20.24
C VAL A 671 -49.07 3.23 20.50
N SER A 672 -49.36 2.43 21.55
CA SER A 672 -48.40 1.44 22.06
C SER A 672 -47.92 0.40 21.05
N GLU A 673 -48.79 -0.14 20.19
CA GLU A 673 -48.39 -1.13 19.17
C GLU A 673 -47.60 -0.49 18.03
N ALA A 674 -48.09 0.62 17.49
CA ALA A 674 -47.40 1.39 16.45
C ALA A 674 -46.04 1.94 16.94
N PHE A 675 -45.93 2.27 18.23
CA PHE A 675 -44.68 2.71 18.87
C PHE A 675 -43.64 1.59 18.85
N GLU A 676 -44.02 0.38 19.28
CA GLU A 676 -43.12 -0.77 19.32
C GLU A 676 -42.68 -1.20 17.92
N GLU A 677 -43.55 -1.12 16.92
CA GLU A 677 -43.23 -1.42 15.53
C GLU A 677 -42.27 -0.38 14.92
N ALA A 678 -42.58 0.91 15.06
CA ALA A 678 -41.72 1.99 14.54
C ALA A 678 -40.33 1.96 15.17
N LEU A 679 -40.25 1.79 16.49
CA LEU A 679 -38.97 1.71 17.20
C LEU A 679 -38.17 0.47 16.80
N ARG A 680 -38.83 -0.67 16.61
CA ARG A 680 -38.18 -1.90 16.14
C ARG A 680 -37.58 -1.74 14.74
N ASN A 681 -38.30 -1.12 13.80
CA ASN A 681 -37.79 -0.90 12.45
C ASN A 681 -36.54 0.00 12.48
N HIS A 682 -36.58 1.10 13.26
CA HIS A 682 -35.42 1.96 13.48
C HIS A 682 -34.23 1.19 14.09
N LEU A 683 -34.48 0.39 15.14
CA LEU A 683 -33.44 -0.43 15.77
C LEU A 683 -32.87 -1.46 14.81
N ARG A 684 -33.68 -2.07 13.95
CA ARG A 684 -33.23 -3.04 12.93
C ARG A 684 -32.23 -2.38 11.99
N GLU A 685 -32.59 -1.23 11.41
CA GLU A 685 -31.71 -0.48 10.51
C GLU A 685 -30.40 -0.05 11.19
N ARG A 686 -30.48 0.41 12.45
CA ARG A 686 -29.31 0.87 13.20
C ARG A 686 -28.40 -0.26 13.64
N LEU A 687 -28.95 -1.35 14.16
CA LEU A 687 -28.16 -2.49 14.63
C LEU A 687 -27.50 -3.26 13.48
N GLN A 688 -28.12 -3.31 12.29
CA GLN A 688 -27.50 -3.93 11.11
C GLN A 688 -26.21 -3.23 10.66
N ARG A 689 -26.07 -1.93 10.95
CA ARG A 689 -24.84 -1.17 10.68
C ARG A 689 -23.74 -1.43 11.71
N ASN A 690 -24.07 -2.04 12.85
CA ASN A 690 -23.08 -2.35 13.88
C ASN A 690 -22.25 -3.57 13.46
N ARG A 691 -20.92 -3.39 13.33
CA ARG A 691 -19.98 -4.43 12.89
C ARG A 691 -20.04 -5.69 13.75
N LEU A 692 -20.22 -5.56 15.07
CA LEU A 692 -20.32 -6.68 15.99
C LEU A 692 -21.59 -7.49 15.75
N ILE A 693 -22.71 -6.83 15.49
CA ILE A 693 -23.98 -7.50 15.16
C ILE A 693 -23.82 -8.24 13.83
N TRP A 694 -23.23 -7.62 12.82
CA TRP A 694 -22.98 -8.26 11.53
C TRP A 694 -22.10 -9.52 11.66
N GLY A 695 -21.00 -9.44 12.43
CA GLY A 695 -20.15 -10.59 12.70
C GLY A 695 -20.89 -11.75 13.40
N LEU A 696 -21.76 -11.42 14.37
CA LEU A 696 -22.60 -12.43 15.03
C LEU A 696 -23.64 -13.03 14.08
N LEU A 697 -24.23 -12.25 13.18
CA LEU A 697 -25.19 -12.73 12.18
C LEU A 697 -24.52 -13.67 11.17
N ASN A 698 -23.30 -13.37 10.72
CA ASN A 698 -22.53 -14.29 9.87
C ASN A 698 -22.21 -15.60 10.59
N ALA A 699 -21.72 -15.52 11.83
CA ALA A 699 -21.44 -16.71 12.64
C ALA A 699 -22.72 -17.54 12.89
N LEU A 700 -23.89 -16.90 13.03
CA LEU A 700 -25.19 -17.58 13.10
C LEU A 700 -25.56 -18.24 11.76
N GLY A 701 -25.22 -17.64 10.63
CA GLY A 701 -25.41 -18.22 9.30
C GLY A 701 -24.61 -19.52 9.12
N GLU A 702 -23.39 -19.57 9.65
CA GLU A 702 -22.52 -20.76 9.59
C GLU A 702 -22.90 -21.83 10.60
N LYS A 703 -23.09 -21.46 11.88
CA LYS A 703 -23.28 -22.42 12.99
C LYS A 703 -24.74 -22.77 13.27
N SER A 704 -25.70 -22.02 12.72
CA SER A 704 -27.16 -22.15 12.97
C SER A 704 -27.61 -22.04 14.44
N ARG A 705 -26.69 -21.84 15.38
CA ARG A 705 -26.91 -21.59 16.81
C ARG A 705 -25.64 -20.95 17.39
N LEU A 706 -25.81 -19.95 18.23
CA LEU A 706 -24.72 -19.41 19.07
C LEU A 706 -25.13 -19.47 20.54
N THR A 707 -24.25 -20.04 21.38
CA THR A 707 -24.40 -19.96 22.83
C THR A 707 -24.00 -18.57 23.33
N THR A 708 -24.40 -18.21 24.56
CA THR A 708 -23.89 -17.00 25.21
C THR A 708 -22.36 -16.97 25.30
N GLY A 709 -21.71 -18.13 25.46
CA GLY A 709 -20.25 -18.26 25.47
C GLY A 709 -19.61 -17.97 24.10
N ASP A 710 -20.24 -18.41 23.01
CA ASP A 710 -19.77 -18.11 21.65
C ASP A 710 -19.86 -16.61 21.35
N ILE A 711 -21.01 -15.99 21.67
CA ILE A 711 -21.21 -14.55 21.50
C ILE A 711 -20.18 -13.78 22.35
N SER A 712 -19.97 -14.18 23.61
CA SER A 712 -18.99 -13.56 24.49
C SER A 712 -17.58 -13.57 23.89
N ARG A 713 -17.15 -14.72 23.36
CA ARG A 713 -15.82 -14.87 22.74
C ARG A 713 -15.68 -14.00 21.49
N LEU A 714 -16.67 -14.01 20.60
CA LEU A 714 -16.67 -13.22 19.38
C LEU A 714 -16.62 -11.71 19.67
N LEU A 715 -17.35 -11.24 20.69
CA LEU A 715 -17.31 -9.85 21.13
C LEU A 715 -15.93 -9.47 21.69
N GLU A 716 -15.33 -10.33 22.51
CA GLU A 716 -14.01 -10.11 23.10
C GLU A 716 -12.91 -10.06 22.03
N GLU A 717 -12.90 -11.02 21.09
CA GLU A 717 -11.97 -11.07 19.95
C GLU A 717 -12.12 -9.86 19.02
N SER A 718 -13.34 -9.36 18.84
CA SER A 718 -13.63 -8.21 17.96
C SER A 718 -13.31 -6.86 18.59
N CYS A 719 -13.07 -6.82 19.91
CA CYS A 719 -12.81 -5.61 20.68
C CYS A 719 -11.55 -5.74 21.55
N PRO A 720 -10.36 -5.99 20.95
CA PRO A 720 -9.11 -6.22 21.69
C PRO A 720 -8.65 -5.01 22.52
N TYR A 721 -9.19 -3.83 22.22
CA TYR A 721 -8.93 -2.56 22.89
C TYR A 721 -9.75 -2.38 24.20
N ILE A 722 -10.72 -3.25 24.50
CA ILE A 722 -11.61 -3.15 25.66
C ILE A 722 -11.18 -4.13 26.76
N SER A 723 -10.98 -3.62 27.98
CA SER A 723 -10.75 -4.45 29.16
C SER A 723 -12.05 -4.70 29.91
N ALA A 724 -12.53 -5.95 29.92
CA ALA A 724 -13.67 -6.36 30.73
C ALA A 724 -13.41 -7.73 31.38
N ALA A 725 -13.98 -7.95 32.57
CA ALA A 725 -13.96 -9.27 33.19
C ALA A 725 -14.84 -10.25 32.39
N LYS A 726 -14.55 -11.55 32.45
CA LYS A 726 -15.33 -12.59 31.75
C LYS A 726 -16.84 -12.48 32.01
N GLN A 727 -17.25 -12.23 33.26
CA GLN A 727 -18.66 -12.04 33.64
C GLN A 727 -19.30 -10.80 32.97
N THR A 728 -18.50 -9.78 32.69
CA THR A 728 -18.94 -8.57 31.99
C THR A 728 -19.16 -8.87 30.51
N TRP A 729 -18.26 -9.62 29.87
CA TRP A 729 -18.46 -10.08 28.49
C TRP A 729 -19.69 -10.98 28.33
N GLU A 730 -19.91 -11.91 29.26
CA GLU A 730 -21.13 -12.73 29.31
C GLU A 730 -22.39 -11.85 29.49
N THR A 731 -22.27 -10.74 30.19
CA THR A 731 -23.38 -9.78 30.34
C THR A 731 -23.63 -9.03 29.04
N TYR A 732 -22.59 -8.57 28.34
CA TYR A 732 -22.72 -7.95 27.02
C TYR A 732 -23.29 -8.92 26.00
N ALA A 733 -22.85 -10.18 25.98
CA ALA A 733 -23.38 -11.22 25.12
C ALA A 733 -24.91 -11.38 25.28
N ARG A 734 -25.39 -11.41 26.53
CA ARG A 734 -26.83 -11.46 26.83
C ARG A 734 -27.58 -10.22 26.37
N TYR A 735 -26.96 -9.04 26.45
CA TYR A 735 -27.58 -7.81 25.93
C TYR A 735 -27.66 -7.83 24.41
N PHE A 736 -26.57 -8.19 23.73
CA PHE A 736 -26.54 -8.32 22.27
C PHE A 736 -27.59 -9.32 21.77
N ALA A 737 -27.70 -10.50 22.38
CA ALA A 737 -28.73 -11.48 22.03
C ALA A 737 -30.15 -10.91 22.16
N LYS A 738 -30.44 -10.19 23.24
CA LYS A 738 -31.74 -9.53 23.44
C LYS A 738 -31.99 -8.38 22.48
N TRP A 739 -30.96 -7.60 22.13
CA TRP A 739 -31.05 -6.53 21.13
C TRP A 739 -31.36 -7.09 19.74
N MET A 740 -30.64 -8.15 19.32
CA MET A 740 -30.90 -8.86 18.07
C MET A 740 -32.31 -9.45 18.03
N ASP A 741 -32.77 -10.08 19.12
CA ASP A 741 -34.15 -10.56 19.21
C ASP A 741 -35.14 -9.42 19.08
N SER A 742 -34.97 -8.35 19.85
CA SER A 742 -35.90 -7.22 19.88
C SER A 742 -36.07 -6.53 18.52
N ALA A 743 -35.00 -6.45 17.73
CA ALA A 743 -34.98 -5.86 16.40
C ALA A 743 -35.30 -6.85 15.25
N ASP A 744 -35.63 -8.11 15.56
CA ASP A 744 -35.88 -9.18 14.58
C ASP A 744 -34.69 -9.48 13.66
N LEU A 745 -33.48 -9.45 14.21
CA LEU A 745 -32.26 -9.87 13.51
C LEU A 745 -31.91 -11.33 13.82
N ALA A 746 -32.24 -11.80 15.03
CA ALA A 746 -32.09 -13.18 15.48
C ALA A 746 -33.22 -13.53 16.45
N ILE A 747 -33.22 -14.74 16.99
CA ILE A 747 -34.15 -15.17 18.05
C ILE A 747 -33.33 -15.56 19.26
N PHE A 748 -33.65 -15.02 20.43
CA PHE A 748 -32.99 -15.36 21.68
C PHE A 748 -33.92 -16.22 22.54
N ASP A 749 -33.52 -17.47 22.85
CA ASP A 749 -34.23 -18.31 23.81
C ASP A 749 -33.67 -18.08 25.22
N ALA A 750 -34.50 -17.47 26.07
CA ALA A 750 -34.14 -17.19 27.45
C ALA A 750 -34.05 -18.44 28.35
N ARG A 751 -34.53 -19.62 27.90
CA ARG A 751 -34.42 -20.88 28.65
C ARG A 751 -33.03 -21.46 28.57
N ASP A 752 -32.52 -21.59 27.35
CA ASP A 752 -31.23 -22.22 27.07
C ASP A 752 -30.09 -21.21 26.87
N TRP A 753 -30.40 -19.91 26.90
CA TRP A 753 -29.46 -18.80 26.67
C TRP A 753 -28.76 -18.87 25.31
N ASP A 754 -29.50 -19.38 24.33
CA ASP A 754 -29.05 -19.57 22.96
C ASP A 754 -29.68 -18.54 22.02
N THR A 755 -28.94 -18.25 20.95
CA THR A 755 -29.40 -17.40 19.86
C THR A 755 -29.48 -18.22 18.57
N PHE A 756 -30.59 -18.06 17.83
CA PHE A 756 -30.90 -18.78 16.61
C PHE A 756 -31.16 -17.81 15.44
N PRO A 757 -30.98 -18.26 14.18
CA PRO A 757 -31.32 -17.46 13.00
C PRO A 757 -32.80 -17.07 12.95
N ILE A 758 -33.09 -15.87 12.46
CA ILE A 758 -34.46 -15.31 12.43
C ILE A 758 -35.48 -16.17 11.66
N HIS A 759 -35.04 -16.91 10.64
CA HIS A 759 -35.91 -17.78 9.85
C HIS A 759 -36.48 -18.97 10.65
N THR A 760 -35.96 -19.25 11.85
CA THR A 760 -36.47 -20.31 12.74
C THR A 760 -37.66 -19.90 13.62
N ARG A 761 -38.20 -18.68 13.44
CA ARG A 761 -39.23 -18.07 14.32
C ARG A 761 -40.50 -18.88 14.49
N ASN A 762 -40.89 -19.65 13.49
CA ASN A 762 -42.06 -20.53 13.56
C ASN A 762 -41.89 -21.64 14.61
N ARG A 763 -40.65 -22.00 14.99
CA ARG A 763 -40.35 -22.97 16.05
C ARG A 763 -40.24 -22.33 17.44
N TYR A 764 -40.03 -21.02 17.50
CA TYR A 764 -39.83 -20.24 18.74
C TYR A 764 -40.66 -18.94 18.72
N PRO A 765 -41.99 -19.01 18.88
CA PRO A 765 -42.85 -17.83 18.85
C PRO A 765 -42.62 -16.92 20.06
N ARG A 766 -42.66 -15.59 19.84
CA ARG A 766 -42.52 -14.62 20.94
C ARG A 766 -43.68 -14.75 21.93
N PRO A 767 -43.43 -14.67 23.24
CA PRO A 767 -44.50 -14.48 24.20
C PRO A 767 -45.20 -13.12 23.97
N PRO A 768 -46.53 -13.01 24.14
CA PRO A 768 -47.26 -11.76 23.98
C PRO A 768 -46.74 -10.68 24.94
N SER A 769 -46.68 -9.43 24.46
CA SER A 769 -46.01 -8.32 25.15
C SER A 769 -46.49 -8.15 26.60
N THR A 770 -45.54 -8.01 27.54
CA THR A 770 -45.82 -7.83 28.98
C THR A 770 -46.51 -6.51 29.30
N LEU A 771 -46.52 -5.55 28.37
CA LEU A 771 -47.25 -4.29 28.47
C LEU A 771 -48.77 -4.47 28.31
N SER A 772 -49.23 -5.49 27.58
CA SER A 772 -50.68 -5.82 27.47
C SER A 772 -51.27 -6.40 28.76
N LYS A 773 -50.42 -6.96 29.66
CA LYS A 773 -50.87 -7.61 30.90
C LYS A 773 -51.10 -6.64 32.06
N LYS A 774 -50.50 -5.44 32.06
CA LYS A 774 -50.69 -4.47 33.16
C LYS A 774 -52.00 -3.69 33.06
N THR A 775 -52.60 -3.54 31.88
CA THR A 775 -53.90 -2.88 31.70
C THR A 775 -55.09 -3.73 32.15
N LYS A 776 -54.96 -5.07 32.22
CA LYS A 776 -56.04 -5.95 32.70
C LYS A 776 -56.09 -6.14 34.22
N ARG A 777 -55.03 -5.81 34.97
CA ARG A 777 -55.01 -6.02 36.43
C ARG A 777 -55.56 -4.86 37.26
N ASN A 778 -55.76 -3.67 36.68
CA ASN A 778 -56.32 -2.50 37.39
C ASN A 778 -57.85 -2.33 37.27
N ASN A 779 -58.57 -3.21 36.56
CA ASN A 779 -60.03 -3.11 36.39
C ASN A 779 -60.86 -4.08 37.27
N ASN A 780 -60.25 -4.86 38.17
CA ASN A 780 -60.97 -5.86 38.99
C ASN A 780 -61.09 -5.53 40.49
N SER A 781 -60.90 -4.28 40.92
CA SER A 781 -61.11 -3.88 42.34
C SER A 781 -62.24 -2.89 42.59
N LYS A 782 -63.21 -2.75 41.68
CA LYS A 782 -64.45 -2.00 41.92
C LYS A 782 -65.66 -2.69 41.29
N ARG A 783 -66.28 -3.63 42.03
CA ARG A 783 -67.75 -3.89 42.08
C ARG A 783 -68.08 -5.14 42.91
N SER A 784 -68.49 -4.94 44.16
CA SER A 784 -69.69 -5.55 44.77
C SER A 784 -69.74 -5.23 46.27
N LEU A 785 -70.27 -4.04 46.59
CA LEU A 785 -71.13 -3.85 47.74
C LEU A 785 -72.53 -3.77 47.15
N HIS A 786 -73.34 -4.81 47.31
CA HIS A 786 -74.78 -4.69 47.22
C HIS A 786 -75.36 -5.26 48.52
N ALA A 787 -76.43 -4.60 48.98
CA ALA A 787 -77.11 -4.88 50.22
C ALA A 787 -77.57 -6.35 50.35
N ASN A 788 -77.55 -6.80 51.62
CA ASN A 788 -77.95 -8.08 52.19
C ASN A 788 -77.08 -9.30 51.87
#